data_AF-A0A285LXC2-F1
#
_entry.id   AF-A0A285LXC2-F1
#
_cell.length_a   1.000
_cell.length_b   1.000
_cell.length_c   1.000
_cell.angle_alpha   90.00
_cell.angle_beta   90.00
_cell.angle_gamma   90.00
#
_symmetry.space_group_name_H-M   'P 1'
#
loop_
_entity.id
_entity.type
_entity.pdbx_description
1 polymer ?
#
loop_
_entity_poly.entity_id
_entity_poly.type
_entity_poly.pdbx_seq_one_letter_code
_entity_poly.pdbx_strand_id
1 'polypeptide(L)'
;MTDSDERTTVRNPAVDRRGRGEALERGVGGLDVAALLARTGGPSAIEILSPATDVATLPTNAAAPTTDAEAVVAAVTALANRFTETTIDADTDFFDAGGTSIAAVEFVAALARELDIHLDLDTVFFDARPRRLAHRWLADHPETGAPQPDREDEADTDDLAQLFADLAGADLLPVVAPPERVAPRRILLTGATGFLGSHLLLDLLRHSEAHVVCLVRAADDQAATERLEHAVRRFMLPWSREVLRRVTPLAGDLREPRLGLSDERWATLAAEVDSIVNAGAAVDFLRGYPSLRRTNVLGPLTLAELACTGKPKPVHHISSLAVFNGTDASALGEDDPTANVAALPIGYDRSKWAAEAVLRRTGEHGLVVTVLRPGGIGSHPETGAHNSRDLNAGITAALMRFRTAPGFRYLNSAPVDWVSRVAAEIVGTPSAWGHTYHLTGAPTTLDRIVAETTLGGIGIRVQHWEQWCDDVVRRIREEPVPELESLAQVLQSPVARRQLAAMVTAPPASAARTEAFVSANGLPAPATPGPAARGRMLAAMTGLGPRADEQPYLRFNETLAGMVGPIGEPADIPCELRLTLSVASSAQVFTARTLDVTGELTCAGLHPEPLAVEGTATVRPHDGLPLRHEVRHPIMHYRLTLRDASGGEWWLAGYKFAAARRRLVRQLGTQVIELGRAGEAASYTGEVAVPMHTYLPDQIDGIQIDPRLPERQRRLAKMLWLSWFGGQLGKSLVEPFLRVGTDLLDLRRAMKEHRR
;
A
#
# COMPACT_ATOMS: atom_id res chain seq x y z
N MET A 1 -68.01 -0.16 40.62
CA MET A 1 -68.66 -1.49 40.67
C MET A 1 -68.12 -2.30 39.50
N THR A 2 -67.70 -3.54 39.77
CA THR A 2 -67.70 -4.72 38.87
C THR A 2 -67.41 -4.56 37.37
N ASP A 3 -66.46 -5.27 36.75
CA ASP A 3 -65.56 -6.30 37.29
C ASP A 3 -64.32 -6.54 36.39
N SER A 4 -63.30 -7.13 37.02
CA SER A 4 -62.22 -8.03 36.54
C SER A 4 -62.43 -8.77 35.19
N ASP A 5 -61.43 -9.16 34.37
CA ASP A 5 -59.94 -9.04 34.35
C ASP A 5 -59.40 -9.67 33.01
N GLU A 6 -58.14 -10.09 32.73
CA GLU A 6 -56.87 -10.25 33.48
C GLU A 6 -55.60 -10.14 32.60
N ARG A 7 -54.43 -10.03 33.26
CA ARG A 7 -53.06 -10.45 32.87
C ARG A 7 -52.46 -10.10 31.49
N THR A 8 -51.55 -9.13 31.55
CA THR A 8 -50.16 -9.17 31.05
C THR A 8 -49.62 -10.45 30.37
N THR A 9 -48.96 -10.28 29.22
CA THR A 9 -47.60 -10.81 28.98
C THR A 9 -46.90 -10.09 27.81
N VAL A 10 -45.58 -9.91 27.90
CA VAL A 10 -44.77 -9.21 26.89
C VAL A 10 -44.33 -10.17 25.77
N ARG A 11 -44.53 -9.79 24.49
CA ARG A 11 -43.91 -10.45 23.33
C ARG A 11 -43.27 -9.47 22.34
N ASN A 12 -41.96 -9.32 22.51
CA ASN A 12 -40.92 -8.94 21.55
C ASN A 12 -41.34 -8.77 20.05
N PRO A 13 -41.39 -7.53 19.51
CA PRO A 13 -41.61 -7.26 18.09
C PRO A 13 -40.28 -7.28 17.30
N ALA A 14 -39.79 -8.47 16.95
CA ALA A 14 -38.51 -8.67 16.26
C ALA A 14 -38.62 -9.01 14.76
N VAL A 15 -39.64 -8.48 14.05
CA VAL A 15 -39.79 -8.64 12.58
C VAL A 15 -40.27 -7.35 11.93
N ASP A 16 -39.31 -6.52 11.49
CA ASP A 16 -39.20 -5.98 10.12
C ASP A 16 -38.17 -4.83 10.07
N ARG A 17 -36.97 -5.13 9.59
CA ARG A 17 -36.01 -4.14 9.04
C ARG A 17 -35.18 -4.76 7.92
N ARG A 18 -35.82 -5.07 6.78
CA ARG A 18 -35.09 -5.26 5.50
C ARG A 18 -35.46 -4.26 4.39
N GLY A 19 -36.36 -3.31 4.65
CA GLY A 19 -36.69 -2.21 3.74
C GLY A 19 -35.73 -1.02 3.75
N ARG A 20 -34.41 -1.21 3.55
CA ARG A 20 -33.45 -0.09 3.32
C ARG A 20 -32.11 -0.45 2.68
N GLY A 21 -32.03 -1.53 1.90
CA GLY A 21 -30.80 -1.97 1.21
C GLY A 21 -30.80 -1.89 -0.33
N GLU A 22 -31.96 -1.69 -0.96
CA GLU A 22 -32.15 -1.96 -2.41
C GLU A 22 -32.66 -0.71 -3.17
N ALA A 23 -32.11 0.47 -2.84
CA ALA A 23 -32.62 1.76 -3.33
C ALA A 23 -31.53 2.76 -3.78
N LEU A 24 -30.31 2.30 -4.08
CA LEU A 24 -29.20 3.16 -4.53
C LEU A 24 -28.46 2.66 -5.80
N GLU A 25 -28.88 1.56 -6.42
CA GLU A 25 -28.28 1.00 -7.65
C GLU A 25 -29.09 1.29 -8.93
N ARG A 26 -29.75 2.46 -8.99
CA ARG A 26 -30.34 2.99 -10.25
C ARG A 26 -29.99 4.47 -10.40
N GLY A 27 -28.85 4.73 -11.04
CA GLY A 27 -28.36 6.08 -11.28
C GLY A 27 -29.09 6.80 -12.41
N VAL A 28 -29.07 8.13 -12.37
CA VAL A 28 -29.41 9.04 -13.48
C VAL A 28 -28.44 10.22 -13.42
N GLY A 29 -27.90 10.67 -14.55
CA GLY A 29 -27.15 11.94 -14.63
C GLY A 29 -25.64 11.87 -14.85
N GLY A 30 -25.10 10.81 -15.48
CA GLY A 30 -23.77 10.87 -16.09
C GLY A 30 -23.80 11.71 -17.37
N LEU A 31 -22.84 12.62 -17.55
CA LEU A 31 -22.73 13.45 -18.75
C LEU A 31 -21.99 12.71 -19.89
N ASP A 32 -22.41 12.97 -21.12
CA ASP A 32 -21.82 12.44 -22.35
C ASP A 32 -20.38 12.94 -22.56
N VAL A 33 -19.49 12.04 -22.97
CA VAL A 33 -18.09 12.33 -23.32
C VAL A 33 -18.01 13.31 -24.50
N ALA A 34 -18.94 13.24 -25.45
CA ALA A 34 -19.01 14.20 -26.57
C ALA A 34 -19.33 15.63 -26.08
N ALA A 35 -20.13 15.77 -25.00
CA ALA A 35 -20.44 17.07 -24.40
C ALA A 35 -19.27 17.64 -23.57
N LEU A 36 -18.32 16.81 -23.13
CA LEU A 36 -17.10 17.26 -22.46
C LEU A 36 -16.10 17.86 -23.46
N LEU A 37 -15.91 17.18 -24.61
CA LEU A 37 -15.00 17.60 -25.68
C LEU A 37 -15.43 18.91 -26.37
N ALA A 38 -16.73 19.23 -26.35
CA ALA A 38 -17.27 20.48 -26.90
C ALA A 38 -16.85 21.75 -26.13
N ARG A 39 -16.17 21.63 -24.98
CA ARG A 39 -15.80 22.78 -24.11
C ARG A 39 -14.32 23.18 -24.15
N THR A 40 -13.49 22.51 -24.95
CA THR A 40 -12.04 22.80 -25.11
C THR A 40 -11.71 23.37 -26.49
N GLY A 41 -12.59 24.20 -27.04
CA GLY A 41 -12.46 24.75 -28.40
C GLY A 41 -11.37 25.83 -28.53
N GLY A 42 -10.14 25.40 -28.88
CA GLY A 42 -9.06 26.23 -29.41
C GLY A 42 -8.35 25.47 -30.53
N PRO A 43 -8.12 26.06 -31.72
CA PRO A 43 -7.92 25.27 -32.94
C PRO A 43 -6.50 24.70 -33.09
N SER A 44 -6.43 23.39 -33.35
CA SER A 44 -5.26 22.77 -33.96
C SER A 44 -5.27 23.00 -35.48
N ALA A 45 -4.29 23.72 -36.01
CA ALA A 45 -4.02 23.80 -37.44
C ALA A 45 -2.56 23.39 -37.70
N ILE A 46 -2.36 22.15 -38.17
CA ILE A 46 -1.10 21.72 -38.75
C ILE A 46 -1.19 22.00 -40.25
N GLU A 47 -0.61 23.10 -40.71
CA GLU A 47 -0.31 23.31 -42.12
C GLU A 47 1.21 23.20 -42.35
N ILE A 48 1.55 22.52 -43.45
CA ILE A 48 2.92 22.19 -43.82
C ILE A 48 3.45 23.28 -44.75
N LEU A 49 4.49 24.01 -44.35
CA LEU A 49 5.34 24.77 -45.27
C LEU A 49 6.73 25.05 -44.68
N SER A 50 7.75 24.61 -45.42
CA SER A 50 9.16 25.03 -45.31
C SER A 50 9.55 25.74 -46.60
N PRO A 51 10.69 26.46 -46.68
CA PRO A 51 11.40 27.23 -45.64
C PRO A 51 11.77 28.66 -46.12
N ALA A 52 12.11 29.59 -45.20
CA ALA A 52 13.16 30.62 -45.36
C ALA A 52 13.07 31.72 -44.28
N THR A 53 14.24 32.25 -43.88
CA THR A 53 14.46 33.49 -43.09
C THR A 53 13.82 33.58 -41.68
N ASP A 54 14.44 34.19 -40.68
CA ASP A 54 15.75 34.86 -40.63
C ASP A 54 16.49 34.52 -39.32
N VAL A 55 17.81 34.35 -39.37
CA VAL A 55 18.60 33.92 -38.20
C VAL A 55 19.12 35.13 -37.44
N ALA A 56 18.34 35.61 -36.47
CA ALA A 56 18.84 36.53 -35.46
C ALA A 56 19.87 35.82 -34.58
N THR A 57 21.16 36.03 -34.86
CA THR A 57 22.26 35.44 -34.09
C THR A 57 22.32 36.03 -32.68
N LEU A 58 21.79 35.28 -31.71
CA LEU A 58 22.10 35.47 -30.30
C LEU A 58 23.62 35.32 -30.09
N PRO A 59 24.28 36.19 -29.30
CA PRO A 59 25.73 36.11 -29.13
C PRO A 59 26.13 34.85 -28.35
N THR A 60 26.73 33.87 -29.03
CA THR A 60 27.36 32.70 -28.41
C THR A 60 28.69 33.09 -27.75
N ASN A 61 28.62 33.95 -26.73
CA ASN A 61 29.77 34.38 -25.96
C ASN A 61 30.10 33.34 -24.88
N ALA A 62 30.61 32.19 -25.32
CA ALA A 62 31.22 31.20 -24.45
C ALA A 62 32.51 31.81 -23.85
N ALA A 63 32.36 32.51 -22.73
CA ALA A 63 33.49 32.95 -21.94
C ALA A 63 34.29 31.73 -21.47
N ALA A 64 35.62 31.80 -21.51
CA ALA A 64 36.46 30.77 -20.91
C ALA A 64 36.10 30.63 -19.41
N PRO A 65 36.09 29.41 -18.84
CA PRO A 65 35.71 29.18 -17.46
C PRO A 65 36.54 30.05 -16.53
N THR A 66 35.88 30.93 -15.79
CA THR A 66 36.53 31.86 -14.86
C THR A 66 37.10 31.07 -13.69
N THR A 67 38.42 31.07 -13.52
CA THR A 67 39.12 30.35 -12.45
C THR A 67 38.99 31.00 -11.07
N ASP A 68 38.21 32.07 -10.95
CA ASP A 68 37.76 32.61 -9.66
C ASP A 68 36.65 31.72 -9.08
N ALA A 69 36.90 31.15 -7.90
CA ALA A 69 35.97 30.26 -7.23
C ALA A 69 34.61 30.92 -6.97
N GLU A 70 34.55 32.19 -6.55
CA GLU A 70 33.27 32.85 -6.29
C GLU A 70 32.50 33.14 -7.59
N ALA A 71 33.20 33.31 -8.72
CA ALA A 71 32.55 33.40 -10.03
C ALA A 71 31.91 32.06 -10.46
N VAL A 72 32.58 30.93 -10.22
CA VAL A 72 31.99 29.59 -10.44
C VAL A 72 30.81 29.36 -9.50
N VAL A 73 30.94 29.67 -8.21
CA VAL A 73 29.85 29.57 -7.21
C VAL A 73 28.64 30.40 -7.66
N ALA A 74 28.85 31.65 -8.08
CA ALA A 74 27.79 32.52 -8.57
C ALA A 74 27.12 31.98 -9.86
N ALA A 75 27.90 31.45 -10.81
CA ALA A 75 27.37 30.86 -12.04
C ALA A 75 26.54 29.60 -11.78
N VAL A 76 27.02 28.68 -10.93
CA VAL A 76 26.28 27.48 -10.51
C VAL A 76 25.01 27.87 -9.75
N THR A 77 25.07 28.89 -8.88
CA THR A 77 23.90 29.41 -8.15
C THR A 77 22.86 30.00 -9.11
N ALA A 78 23.27 30.85 -10.06
CA ALA A 78 22.39 31.45 -11.04
C ALA A 78 21.74 30.40 -11.98
N LEU A 79 22.45 29.31 -12.27
CA LEU A 79 21.92 28.21 -13.07
C LEU A 79 20.93 27.33 -12.27
N ALA A 80 21.26 26.96 -11.03
CA ALA A 80 20.39 26.17 -10.16
C ALA A 80 19.04 26.86 -9.91
N ASN A 81 19.05 28.19 -9.78
CA ASN A 81 17.86 29.05 -9.66
C ASN A 81 16.86 28.98 -10.84
N ARG A 82 17.20 28.33 -11.96
CA ARG A 82 16.27 28.07 -13.08
C ARG A 82 15.46 26.77 -12.90
N PHE A 83 15.80 25.95 -11.91
CA PHE A 83 15.29 24.59 -11.72
C PHE A 83 14.66 24.37 -10.32
N THR A 84 14.48 25.44 -9.53
CA THR A 84 13.89 25.44 -8.18
C THR A 84 12.52 26.16 -8.15
N GLU A 85 11.69 25.86 -7.15
CA GLU A 85 10.41 26.56 -6.90
C GLU A 85 10.64 27.94 -6.26
N THR A 86 11.75 28.10 -5.53
CA THR A 86 12.14 29.32 -4.81
C THR A 86 13.59 29.71 -5.11
N THR A 87 13.89 31.01 -5.03
CA THR A 87 15.25 31.52 -5.26
C THR A 87 16.20 31.10 -4.14
N ILE A 88 17.40 30.62 -4.50
CA ILE A 88 18.46 30.16 -3.57
C ILE A 88 19.69 31.04 -3.62
N ASP A 89 20.39 31.08 -2.48
CA ASP A 89 21.78 31.51 -2.37
C ASP A 89 22.74 30.33 -2.62
N ALA A 90 24.04 30.53 -2.35
CA ALA A 90 25.08 29.55 -2.62
C ALA A 90 25.16 28.41 -1.59
N ASP A 91 24.55 28.56 -0.41
CA ASP A 91 24.63 27.62 0.72
C ASP A 91 23.29 26.89 0.97
N THR A 92 22.22 27.31 0.31
CA THR A 92 20.91 26.65 0.30
C THR A 92 20.94 25.44 -0.63
N ASP A 93 20.48 24.30 -0.13
CA ASP A 93 20.42 23.06 -0.92
C ASP A 93 19.32 23.14 -2.00
N PHE A 94 19.67 22.77 -3.23
CA PHE A 94 18.77 22.74 -4.38
C PHE A 94 17.43 22.04 -4.11
N PHE A 95 17.45 20.89 -3.44
CA PHE A 95 16.23 20.14 -3.16
C PHE A 95 15.39 20.76 -2.04
N ASP A 96 16.00 21.56 -1.16
CA ASP A 96 15.24 22.29 -0.15
C ASP A 96 14.42 23.45 -0.77
N ALA A 97 14.88 24.01 -1.88
CA ALA A 97 14.15 25.01 -2.67
C ALA A 97 13.12 24.41 -3.66
N GLY A 98 12.68 23.18 -3.44
CA GLY A 98 11.69 22.50 -4.29
C GLY A 98 12.29 21.74 -5.48
N GLY A 99 13.62 21.72 -5.63
CA GLY A 99 14.31 20.92 -6.63
C GLY A 99 13.87 19.44 -6.58
N THR A 100 13.65 18.85 -7.75
CA THR A 100 13.21 17.45 -7.91
C THR A 100 14.32 16.61 -8.54
N SER A 101 14.21 15.28 -8.44
CA SER A 101 15.16 14.35 -9.09
C SER A 101 15.25 14.53 -10.61
N ILE A 102 14.15 14.94 -11.27
CA ILE A 102 14.13 15.26 -12.70
C ILE A 102 14.85 16.58 -12.94
N ALA A 103 14.51 17.61 -12.17
CA ALA A 103 15.14 18.92 -12.27
C ALA A 103 16.66 18.89 -11.94
N ALA A 104 17.11 17.94 -11.10
CA ALA A 104 18.53 17.69 -10.86
C ALA A 104 19.25 17.12 -12.10
N VAL A 105 18.61 16.21 -12.85
CA VAL A 105 19.15 15.69 -14.12
C VAL A 105 19.21 16.80 -15.17
N GLU A 106 18.17 17.64 -15.27
CA GLU A 106 18.15 18.80 -16.17
C GLU A 106 19.20 19.85 -15.78
N PHE A 107 19.40 20.08 -14.49
CA PHE A 107 20.44 20.97 -13.94
C PHE A 107 21.85 20.46 -14.25
N VAL A 108 22.14 19.16 -14.06
CA VAL A 108 23.43 18.55 -14.45
C VAL A 108 23.67 18.66 -15.95
N ALA A 109 22.64 18.39 -16.77
CA ALA A 109 22.74 18.55 -18.23
C ALA A 109 22.93 20.02 -18.65
N ALA A 110 22.42 20.98 -17.88
CA ALA A 110 22.65 22.40 -18.11
C ALA A 110 24.04 22.86 -17.62
N LEU A 111 24.56 22.33 -16.51
CA LEU A 111 25.90 22.62 -16.00
C LEU A 111 26.96 22.27 -17.06
N ALA A 112 26.89 21.06 -17.62
CA ALA A 112 27.81 20.62 -18.66
C ALA A 112 27.64 21.42 -19.97
N ARG A 113 26.41 21.75 -20.37
CA ARG A 113 26.13 22.43 -21.64
C ARG A 113 26.38 23.95 -21.62
N GLU A 114 26.20 24.62 -20.49
CA GLU A 114 26.24 26.08 -20.39
C GLU A 114 27.48 26.62 -19.65
N LEU A 115 28.07 25.84 -18.74
CA LEU A 115 29.22 26.25 -17.93
C LEU A 115 30.46 25.33 -18.10
N ASP A 116 30.38 24.29 -18.93
CA ASP A 116 31.37 23.21 -19.06
C ASP A 116 31.61 22.40 -17.76
N ILE A 117 30.72 22.57 -16.77
CA ILE A 117 30.81 21.94 -15.45
C ILE A 117 30.25 20.52 -15.53
N HIS A 118 31.17 19.56 -15.63
CA HIS A 118 30.86 18.14 -15.65
C HIS A 118 30.89 17.58 -14.21
N LEU A 119 29.74 17.12 -13.72
CA LEU A 119 29.56 16.53 -12.39
C LEU A 119 28.71 15.26 -12.48
N ASP A 120 29.06 14.24 -11.69
CA ASP A 120 28.25 13.03 -11.56
C ASP A 120 26.95 13.33 -10.80
N LEU A 121 25.85 12.73 -11.27
CA LEU A 121 24.52 12.92 -10.67
C LEU A 121 24.48 12.50 -9.18
N ASP A 122 25.23 11.48 -8.79
CA ASP A 122 25.38 11.03 -7.41
C ASP A 122 26.04 12.12 -6.52
N THR A 123 26.91 12.99 -7.07
CA THR A 123 27.47 14.15 -6.35
C THR A 123 26.40 15.21 -6.08
N VAL A 124 25.52 15.48 -7.05
CA VAL A 124 24.40 16.42 -6.87
C VAL A 124 23.35 15.89 -5.91
N PHE A 125 23.11 14.58 -5.83
CA PHE A 125 22.26 14.02 -4.78
C PHE A 125 22.93 14.04 -3.38
N PHE A 126 24.26 13.97 -3.29
CA PHE A 126 24.96 13.96 -2.00
C PHE A 126 24.90 15.31 -1.27
N ASP A 127 25.23 16.41 -1.95
CA ASP A 127 25.27 17.76 -1.37
C ASP A 127 24.99 18.81 -2.47
N ALA A 128 23.71 19.19 -2.59
CA ALA A 128 23.22 19.96 -3.74
C ALA A 128 23.34 21.48 -3.58
N ARG A 129 24.19 21.94 -2.66
CA ARG A 129 24.46 23.37 -2.42
C ARG A 129 25.37 23.93 -3.52
N PRO A 130 25.01 25.02 -4.22
CA PRO A 130 25.82 25.54 -5.33
C PRO A 130 27.30 25.75 -5.02
N ARG A 131 27.65 26.21 -3.81
CA ARG A 131 29.04 26.36 -3.36
C ARG A 131 29.80 25.04 -3.29
N ARG A 132 29.16 23.97 -2.81
CA ARG A 132 29.77 22.63 -2.65
C ARG A 132 30.00 21.98 -4.01
N LEU A 133 29.04 22.11 -4.93
CA LEU A 133 29.16 21.65 -6.31
C LEU A 133 30.29 22.38 -7.05
N ALA A 134 30.38 23.71 -6.92
CA ALA A 134 31.45 24.52 -7.49
C ALA A 134 32.84 24.13 -6.96
N HIS A 135 33.01 24.01 -5.63
CA HIS A 135 34.28 23.57 -5.04
C HIS A 135 34.66 22.14 -5.42
N ARG A 136 33.70 21.21 -5.53
CA ARG A 136 34.00 19.83 -5.95
C ARG A 136 34.51 19.77 -7.39
N TRP A 137 33.85 20.49 -8.30
CA TRP A 137 34.33 20.60 -9.68
C TRP A 137 35.73 21.21 -9.76
N LEU A 138 36.00 22.29 -9.01
CA LEU A 138 37.33 22.93 -8.95
C LEU A 138 38.42 21.98 -8.41
N ALA A 139 38.14 21.22 -7.35
CA ALA A 139 39.09 20.27 -6.76
C ALA A 139 39.44 19.09 -7.69
N ASP A 140 38.50 18.72 -8.56
CA ASP A 140 38.70 17.70 -9.60
C ASP A 140 39.39 18.26 -10.87
N HIS A 141 39.55 19.59 -10.99
CA HIS A 141 40.25 20.30 -12.07
C HIS A 141 41.44 21.15 -11.52
N PRO A 142 42.52 20.53 -11.01
CA PRO A 142 43.60 21.21 -10.28
C PRO A 142 44.43 22.20 -11.12
N GLU A 143 44.30 22.21 -12.45
CA GLU A 143 44.88 23.24 -13.32
C GLU A 143 44.29 24.65 -13.06
N THR A 144 43.20 24.73 -12.29
CA THR A 144 42.63 25.99 -11.76
C THR A 144 43.36 26.54 -10.52
N GLY A 145 44.28 25.77 -9.91
CA GLY A 145 45.17 26.25 -8.84
C GLY A 145 44.66 26.12 -7.39
N ALA A 146 43.54 25.43 -7.17
CA ALA A 146 43.06 25.12 -5.81
C ALA A 146 43.92 24.04 -5.12
N PRO A 147 44.14 24.11 -3.79
CA PRO A 147 44.74 23.01 -3.04
C PRO A 147 43.81 21.79 -3.02
N GLN A 148 44.39 20.60 -3.10
CA GLN A 148 43.66 19.33 -3.25
C GLN A 148 43.66 18.55 -1.93
N PRO A 149 42.50 18.40 -1.26
CA PRO A 149 42.35 17.53 -0.09
C PRO A 149 42.01 16.07 -0.47
N ASP A 150 42.13 15.17 0.50
CA ASP A 150 41.86 13.74 0.32
C ASP A 150 40.36 13.44 0.23
N ARG A 151 39.97 12.76 -0.86
CA ARG A 151 38.62 12.83 -1.47
C ARG A 151 37.47 12.16 -0.73
N GLU A 152 37.74 11.32 0.29
CA GLU A 152 36.72 10.52 1.00
C GLU A 152 36.63 10.86 2.51
N ASP A 153 37.76 11.11 3.19
CA ASP A 153 37.79 11.42 4.64
C ASP A 153 37.18 12.79 5.00
N GLU A 154 37.30 13.81 4.15
CA GLU A 154 36.73 15.14 4.44
C GLU A 154 35.19 15.13 4.51
N ALA A 155 34.53 14.36 3.63
CA ALA A 155 33.07 14.32 3.58
C ALA A 155 32.47 13.68 4.85
N ASP A 156 33.10 12.63 5.37
CA ASP A 156 32.69 12.00 6.63
C ASP A 156 32.99 12.91 7.84
N THR A 157 34.11 13.63 7.79
CA THR A 157 34.50 14.62 8.81
C THR A 157 33.50 15.79 8.87
N ASP A 158 33.04 16.30 7.73
CA ASP A 158 32.02 17.35 7.64
C ASP A 158 30.63 16.89 8.13
N ASP A 159 30.22 15.66 7.81
CA ASP A 159 28.98 15.05 8.31
C ASP A 159 29.01 14.95 9.84
N LEU A 160 30.12 14.46 10.40
CA LEU A 160 30.32 14.35 11.85
C LEU A 160 30.36 15.73 12.52
N ALA A 161 31.06 16.72 11.94
CA ALA A 161 31.11 18.08 12.48
C ALA A 161 29.71 18.74 12.49
N GLN A 162 28.93 18.58 11.42
CA GLN A 162 27.54 19.04 11.35
C GLN A 162 26.65 18.39 12.41
N LEU A 163 26.84 17.08 12.66
CA LEU A 163 26.10 16.30 13.66
C LEU A 163 26.47 16.69 15.10
N PHE A 164 27.75 16.95 15.39
CA PHE A 164 28.15 17.48 16.70
C PHE A 164 27.59 18.89 16.93
N ALA A 165 27.45 19.71 15.89
CA ALA A 165 26.76 21.00 15.98
C ALA A 165 25.25 20.85 16.25
N ASP A 166 24.58 19.83 15.69
CA ASP A 166 23.17 19.54 15.98
C ASP A 166 22.98 19.09 17.45
N LEU A 167 23.89 18.26 17.97
CA LEU A 167 23.91 17.86 19.38
C LEU A 167 24.15 19.06 20.31
N ALA A 168 25.08 19.95 19.97
CA ALA A 168 25.27 21.20 20.71
C ALA A 168 24.01 22.10 20.65
N GLY A 169 23.20 22.02 19.59
CA GLY A 169 21.90 22.68 19.51
C GLY A 169 20.88 22.14 20.52
N ALA A 170 20.90 20.85 20.84
CA ALA A 170 20.09 20.27 21.92
C ALA A 170 20.50 20.82 23.31
N ASP A 171 21.81 20.96 23.55
CA ASP A 171 22.38 21.46 24.81
C ASP A 171 22.01 22.93 25.10
N LEU A 172 21.55 23.69 24.09
CA LEU A 172 21.07 25.06 24.25
C LEU A 172 19.58 25.15 24.67
N LEU A 173 18.82 24.05 24.62
CA LEU A 173 17.41 24.07 25.05
C LEU A 173 17.31 24.11 26.58
N PRO A 174 16.32 24.82 27.16
CA PRO A 174 16.17 24.92 28.60
C PRO A 174 15.78 23.59 29.24
N VAL A 175 16.24 23.36 30.47
CA VAL A 175 15.77 22.25 31.32
C VAL A 175 14.32 22.50 31.73
N VAL A 176 13.45 21.52 31.49
CA VAL A 176 12.01 21.60 31.74
C VAL A 176 11.54 20.56 32.75
N ALA A 177 10.42 20.83 33.42
CA ALA A 177 9.70 19.81 34.17
C ALA A 177 9.06 18.80 33.19
N PRO A 178 8.91 17.52 33.57
CA PRO A 178 8.20 16.55 32.75
C PRO A 178 6.75 16.99 32.47
N PRO A 179 6.22 16.75 31.26
CA PRO A 179 4.83 17.06 30.91
C PRO A 179 3.82 16.25 31.75
N GLU A 180 2.62 16.81 31.91
CA GLU A 180 1.52 16.13 32.59
C GLU A 180 1.12 14.86 31.82
N ARG A 181 1.01 13.73 32.54
CA ARG A 181 0.71 12.41 31.97
C ARG A 181 -0.80 12.22 31.74
N VAL A 182 -1.40 13.08 30.92
CA VAL A 182 -2.82 13.08 30.54
C VAL A 182 -3.01 12.90 29.03
N ALA A 183 -4.10 12.26 28.61
CA ALA A 183 -4.36 12.04 27.19
C ALA A 183 -4.52 13.39 26.45
N PRO A 184 -3.83 13.61 25.32
CA PRO A 184 -3.74 14.92 24.68
C PRO A 184 -5.07 15.33 24.05
N ARG A 185 -5.43 16.61 24.16
CA ARG A 185 -6.62 17.18 23.52
C ARG A 185 -6.27 17.95 22.26
N ARG A 186 -5.04 18.45 22.13
CA ARG A 186 -4.55 19.17 20.94
C ARG A 186 -3.17 18.64 20.57
N ILE A 187 -3.05 18.04 19.39
CA ILE A 187 -1.83 17.39 18.88
C ILE A 187 -1.29 18.19 17.70
N LEU A 188 -0.01 18.51 17.68
CA LEU A 188 0.68 18.98 16.46
C LEU A 188 1.23 17.78 15.71
N LEU A 189 0.77 17.55 14.48
CA LEU A 189 1.25 16.50 13.58
C LEU A 189 2.03 17.11 12.41
N THR A 190 3.32 16.78 12.29
CA THR A 190 4.10 17.09 11.08
C THR A 190 4.04 15.92 10.10
N GLY A 191 4.27 16.17 8.81
CA GLY A 191 4.30 15.11 7.79
C GLY A 191 2.93 14.50 7.47
N ALA A 192 1.82 15.16 7.86
CA ALA A 192 0.45 14.70 7.62
C ALA A 192 0.10 14.46 6.14
N THR A 193 0.87 15.02 5.20
CA THR A 193 0.74 14.78 3.75
C THR A 193 1.55 13.57 3.23
N GLY A 194 2.31 12.89 4.09
CA GLY A 194 3.07 11.67 3.76
C GLY A 194 2.26 10.39 4.00
N PHE A 195 2.71 9.27 3.45
CA PHE A 195 1.96 8.00 3.47
C PHE A 195 1.55 7.55 4.89
N LEU A 196 2.51 7.41 5.82
CA LEU A 196 2.19 7.10 7.22
C LEU A 196 1.43 8.25 7.90
N GLY A 197 1.81 9.51 7.62
CA GLY A 197 1.19 10.68 8.24
C GLY A 197 -0.30 10.84 7.95
N SER A 198 -0.75 10.54 6.73
CA SER A 198 -2.17 10.56 6.36
C SER A 198 -2.98 9.47 7.09
N HIS A 199 -2.39 8.29 7.32
CA HIS A 199 -3.03 7.21 8.08
C HIS A 199 -3.05 7.54 9.59
N LEU A 200 -1.92 7.99 10.12
CA LEU A 200 -1.76 8.40 11.53
C LEU A 200 -2.69 9.55 11.90
N LEU A 201 -2.91 10.51 11.00
CA LEU A 201 -3.93 11.56 11.16
C LEU A 201 -5.32 10.97 11.43
N LEU A 202 -5.77 10.03 10.60
CA LEU A 202 -7.09 9.44 10.77
C LEU A 202 -7.18 8.52 11.99
N ASP A 203 -6.13 7.78 12.34
CA ASP A 203 -6.15 6.90 13.51
C ASP A 203 -6.08 7.69 14.83
N LEU A 204 -5.34 8.81 14.87
CA LEU A 204 -5.42 9.76 15.99
C LEU A 204 -6.84 10.33 16.16
N LEU A 205 -7.55 10.60 15.05
CA LEU A 205 -8.94 11.07 15.09
C LEU A 205 -9.95 9.99 15.51
N ARG A 206 -9.73 8.73 15.09
CA ARG A 206 -10.58 7.56 15.40
C ARG A 206 -10.42 7.06 16.84
N HIS A 207 -9.22 7.16 17.40
CA HIS A 207 -8.85 6.52 18.67
C HIS A 207 -8.55 7.52 19.80
N SER A 208 -8.85 8.80 19.60
CA SER A 208 -8.83 9.82 20.67
C SER A 208 -9.93 10.86 20.45
N GLU A 209 -10.10 11.78 21.42
CA GLU A 209 -10.89 13.01 21.25
C GLU A 209 -10.04 14.24 20.87
N ALA A 210 -8.79 14.03 20.45
CA ALA A 210 -7.88 15.13 20.13
C ALA A 210 -8.28 15.89 18.86
N HIS A 211 -8.05 17.21 18.88
CA HIS A 211 -7.96 18.06 17.69
C HIS A 211 -6.53 18.02 17.16
N VAL A 212 -6.35 17.78 15.87
CA VAL A 212 -5.02 17.67 15.25
C VAL A 212 -4.71 18.92 14.43
N VAL A 213 -3.65 19.64 14.80
CA VAL A 213 -3.06 20.70 14.00
C VAL A 213 -2.04 20.06 13.06
N CYS A 214 -2.23 20.17 11.76
CA CYS A 214 -1.36 19.56 10.76
C CYS A 214 -0.42 20.60 10.16
N LEU A 215 0.88 20.52 10.44
CA LEU A 215 1.88 21.35 9.80
C LEU A 215 2.08 20.90 8.34
N VAL A 216 1.85 21.81 7.39
CA VAL A 216 1.85 21.53 5.95
C VAL A 216 2.60 22.64 5.20
N ARG A 217 3.61 22.26 4.39
CA ARG A 217 4.33 23.22 3.53
C ARG A 217 3.41 23.74 2.43
N ALA A 218 2.96 24.98 2.58
CA ALA A 218 2.09 25.71 1.66
C ALA A 218 2.28 27.22 1.86
N ALA A 219 1.77 28.04 0.92
CA ALA A 219 1.86 29.50 1.01
C ALA A 219 0.93 30.09 2.08
N ASP A 220 -0.24 29.47 2.30
CA ASP A 220 -1.26 29.90 3.26
C ASP A 220 -2.11 28.69 3.75
N ASP A 221 -2.97 28.92 4.74
CA ASP A 221 -3.77 27.87 5.38
C ASP A 221 -4.85 27.27 4.46
N GLN A 222 -5.27 27.96 3.38
CA GLN A 222 -6.15 27.39 2.37
C GLN A 222 -5.38 26.41 1.48
N ALA A 223 -4.22 26.83 0.96
CA ALA A 223 -3.32 25.95 0.22
C ALA A 223 -2.83 24.75 1.06
N ALA A 224 -2.65 24.93 2.38
CA ALA A 224 -2.39 23.85 3.32
C ALA A 224 -3.57 22.86 3.41
N THR A 225 -4.81 23.37 3.43
CA THR A 225 -6.03 22.56 3.45
C THR A 225 -6.18 21.75 2.16
N GLU A 226 -6.02 22.39 1.00
CA GLU A 226 -6.11 21.74 -0.32
C GLU A 226 -5.01 20.68 -0.51
N ARG A 227 -3.77 20.97 -0.10
CA ARG A 227 -2.65 20.02 -0.13
C ARG A 227 -2.87 18.81 0.79
N LEU A 228 -3.45 19.03 1.97
CA LEU A 228 -3.77 17.93 2.90
C LEU A 228 -4.93 17.07 2.40
N GLU A 229 -5.99 17.69 1.88
CA GLU A 229 -7.10 16.97 1.24
C GLU A 229 -6.61 16.09 0.08
N HIS A 230 -5.79 16.63 -0.81
CA HIS A 230 -5.20 15.89 -1.92
C HIS A 230 -4.35 14.70 -1.41
N ALA A 231 -3.51 14.93 -0.40
CA ALA A 231 -2.64 13.88 0.15
C ALA A 231 -3.43 12.74 0.83
N VAL A 232 -4.46 13.05 1.61
CA VAL A 232 -5.32 12.03 2.25
C VAL A 232 -6.09 11.25 1.19
N ARG A 233 -6.74 11.93 0.23
CA ARG A 233 -7.47 11.28 -0.88
C ARG A 233 -6.56 10.40 -1.75
N ARG A 234 -5.31 10.81 -2.01
CA ARG A 234 -4.33 10.03 -2.80
C ARG A 234 -4.08 8.64 -2.23
N PHE A 235 -4.11 8.48 -0.91
CA PHE A 235 -3.95 7.18 -0.25
C PHE A 235 -5.29 6.45 -0.03
N MET A 236 -6.33 6.78 -0.80
CA MET A 236 -7.68 6.18 -0.72
C MET A 236 -8.33 6.31 0.68
N LEU A 237 -7.93 7.30 1.47
CA LEU A 237 -8.45 7.55 2.80
C LEU A 237 -9.63 8.53 2.77
N PRO A 238 -10.61 8.38 3.69
CA PRO A 238 -11.79 9.24 3.72
C PRO A 238 -11.44 10.66 4.19
N TRP A 239 -11.80 11.64 3.36
CA TRP A 239 -11.79 13.06 3.70
C TRP A 239 -13.23 13.58 3.75
N SER A 240 -13.63 14.19 4.86
CA SER A 240 -15.03 14.56 5.11
C SER A 240 -15.17 15.82 5.97
N ARG A 241 -16.38 16.39 6.01
CA ARG A 241 -16.74 17.47 6.93
C ARG A 241 -16.65 17.09 8.41
N GLU A 242 -16.54 15.81 8.73
CA GLU A 242 -16.34 15.32 10.10
C GLU A 242 -14.85 15.32 10.48
N VAL A 243 -13.98 14.86 9.57
CA VAL A 243 -12.51 14.99 9.70
C VAL A 243 -12.14 16.46 9.87
N LEU A 244 -12.64 17.35 8.99
CA LEU A 244 -12.39 18.80 9.03
C LEU A 244 -12.86 19.50 10.32
N ARG A 245 -13.72 18.90 11.15
CA ARG A 245 -14.13 19.49 12.44
C ARG A 245 -13.08 19.34 13.55
N ARG A 246 -12.17 18.37 13.40
CA ARG A 246 -11.11 18.07 14.38
C ARG A 246 -9.71 18.20 13.79
N VAL A 247 -9.58 18.88 12.65
CA VAL A 247 -8.30 19.12 11.96
C VAL A 247 -8.14 20.60 11.66
N THR A 248 -6.97 21.17 11.97
CA THR A 248 -6.54 22.49 11.50
C THR A 248 -5.30 22.33 10.63
N PRO A 249 -5.42 22.42 9.29
CA PRO A 249 -4.26 22.60 8.42
C PRO A 249 -3.56 23.92 8.76
N LEU A 250 -2.24 23.88 8.90
CA LEU A 250 -1.41 25.02 9.29
C LEU A 250 -0.25 25.15 8.32
N ALA A 251 -0.24 26.23 7.54
CA ALA A 251 0.87 26.59 6.67
C ALA A 251 2.11 26.91 7.49
N GLY A 252 3.18 26.18 7.21
CA GLY A 252 4.50 26.31 7.81
C GLY A 252 5.44 25.22 7.30
N ASP A 253 6.73 25.37 7.55
CA ASP A 253 7.77 24.45 7.06
C ASP A 253 8.65 23.97 8.21
N LEU A 254 8.74 22.66 8.37
CA LEU A 254 9.55 21.98 9.39
C LEU A 254 11.06 22.32 9.29
N ARG A 255 11.50 22.83 8.13
CA ARG A 255 12.91 23.13 7.83
C ARG A 255 13.33 24.55 8.21
N GLU A 256 12.38 25.40 8.58
CA GLU A 256 12.59 26.80 8.93
C GLU A 256 12.55 27.04 10.44
N PRO A 257 13.30 28.05 10.95
CA PRO A 257 13.19 28.48 12.34
C PRO A 257 11.73 28.76 12.73
N ARG A 258 11.34 28.34 13.95
CA ARG A 258 9.95 28.42 14.45
C ARG A 258 8.90 27.84 13.48
N LEU A 259 9.29 26.85 12.67
CA LEU A 259 8.45 26.21 11.64
C LEU A 259 7.98 27.17 10.53
N GLY A 260 8.68 28.29 10.31
CA GLY A 260 8.28 29.34 9.36
C GLY A 260 7.04 30.12 9.80
N LEU A 261 6.71 30.10 11.09
CA LEU A 261 5.53 30.77 11.66
C LEU A 261 5.88 32.18 12.18
N SER A 262 4.88 33.06 12.24
CA SER A 262 5.00 34.32 13.00
C SER A 262 5.02 34.04 14.52
N ASP A 263 5.56 34.96 15.29
CA ASP A 263 5.71 34.82 16.75
C ASP A 263 4.37 34.62 17.47
N GLU A 264 3.26 35.18 16.97
CA GLU A 264 1.92 34.97 17.51
C GLU A 264 1.41 33.54 17.26
N ARG A 265 1.65 33.00 16.06
CA ARG A 265 1.28 31.62 15.70
C ARG A 265 2.14 30.62 16.48
N TRP A 266 3.44 30.88 16.62
CA TRP A 266 4.36 30.10 17.46
C TRP A 266 3.92 30.12 18.93
N ALA A 267 3.63 31.29 19.50
CA ALA A 267 3.16 31.41 20.88
C ALA A 267 1.80 30.70 21.11
N THR A 268 0.91 30.73 20.11
CA THR A 268 -0.35 29.98 20.16
C THR A 268 -0.10 28.47 20.18
N LEU A 269 0.78 27.93 19.33
CA LEU A 269 1.15 26.51 19.40
C LEU A 269 1.79 26.15 20.76
N ALA A 270 2.70 26.99 21.26
CA ALA A 270 3.40 26.77 22.51
C ALA A 270 2.45 26.72 23.74
N ALA A 271 1.36 27.48 23.71
CA ALA A 271 0.32 27.50 24.74
C ALA A 271 -0.75 26.40 24.56
N GLU A 272 -1.22 26.17 23.33
CA GLU A 272 -2.39 25.33 23.07
C GLU A 272 -2.04 23.84 22.89
N VAL A 273 -0.95 23.49 22.20
CA VAL A 273 -0.62 22.10 21.85
C VAL A 273 -0.21 21.30 23.10
N ASP A 274 -0.86 20.16 23.34
CA ASP A 274 -0.56 19.26 24.46
C ASP A 274 0.53 18.23 24.14
N SER A 275 0.66 17.81 22.87
CA SER A 275 1.58 16.77 22.40
C SER A 275 2.05 17.03 20.96
N ILE A 276 3.29 16.66 20.63
CA ILE A 276 3.86 16.82 19.29
C ILE A 276 4.19 15.46 18.70
N VAL A 277 3.70 15.18 17.50
CA VAL A 277 3.96 13.96 16.73
C VAL A 277 4.74 14.32 15.46
N ASN A 278 6.02 13.95 15.42
CA ASN A 278 6.86 14.16 14.23
C ASN A 278 6.83 12.94 13.30
N ALA A 279 5.94 12.98 12.31
CA ALA A 279 5.98 12.06 11.15
C ALA A 279 6.59 12.73 9.89
N GLY A 280 7.00 14.01 9.99
CA GLY A 280 7.75 14.72 8.96
C GLY A 280 9.19 14.20 8.83
N ALA A 281 9.55 13.78 7.63
CA ALA A 281 10.91 13.46 7.22
C ALA A 281 11.04 13.59 5.69
N ALA A 282 12.23 13.96 5.21
CA ALA A 282 12.67 13.70 3.86
C ALA A 282 13.14 12.24 3.79
N VAL A 283 12.55 11.46 2.88
CA VAL A 283 12.88 10.04 2.65
C VAL A 283 13.34 9.90 1.22
N ASP A 284 14.65 9.87 1.03
CA ASP A 284 15.31 9.67 -0.25
C ASP A 284 16.60 8.87 0.01
N PHE A 285 16.75 7.72 -0.64
CA PHE A 285 17.88 6.82 -0.43
C PHE A 285 19.11 7.19 -1.28
N LEU A 286 18.97 8.11 -2.23
CA LEU A 286 20.08 8.61 -3.06
C LEU A 286 20.78 9.81 -2.41
N ARG A 287 20.14 10.49 -1.45
CA ARG A 287 20.67 11.74 -0.87
C ARG A 287 21.68 11.53 0.25
N GLY A 288 22.65 12.44 0.29
CA GLY A 288 23.61 12.56 1.38
C GLY A 288 22.96 13.10 2.66
N TYR A 289 23.71 13.06 3.77
CA TYR A 289 23.26 13.62 5.04
C TYR A 289 22.98 15.14 4.97
N PRO A 290 23.81 15.99 4.33
CA PRO A 290 23.59 17.43 4.29
C PRO A 290 22.22 17.82 3.70
N SER A 291 21.88 17.25 2.53
CA SER A 291 20.60 17.48 1.82
C SER A 291 19.36 16.87 2.51
N LEU A 292 19.54 16.18 3.63
CA LEU A 292 18.45 15.65 4.48
C LEU A 292 18.41 16.32 5.86
N ARG A 293 19.52 16.89 6.33
CA ARG A 293 19.74 17.43 7.69
C ARG A 293 18.71 18.47 8.12
N ARG A 294 18.35 19.44 7.25
CA ARG A 294 17.35 20.48 7.57
C ARG A 294 15.99 19.89 7.93
N THR A 295 15.50 18.91 7.16
CA THR A 295 14.21 18.27 7.43
C THR A 295 14.29 17.26 8.57
N ASN A 296 15.34 16.44 8.58
CA ASN A 296 15.37 15.23 9.42
C ASN A 296 15.99 15.44 10.80
N VAL A 297 16.85 16.46 10.99
CA VAL A 297 17.59 16.69 12.25
C VAL A 297 17.22 18.04 12.87
N LEU A 298 17.36 19.14 12.12
CA LEU A 298 17.02 20.47 12.60
C LEU A 298 15.51 20.65 12.84
N GLY A 299 14.66 20.07 11.98
CA GLY A 299 13.22 20.07 12.18
C GLY A 299 12.77 19.50 13.53
N PRO A 300 13.18 18.26 13.88
CA PRO A 300 12.98 17.70 15.22
C PRO A 300 13.56 18.54 16.37
N LEU A 301 14.69 19.23 16.17
CA LEU A 301 15.23 20.17 17.17
C LEU A 301 14.31 21.39 17.39
N THR A 302 13.79 22.00 16.32
CA THR A 302 12.78 23.07 16.39
C THR A 302 11.47 22.59 17.04
N LEU A 303 11.09 21.32 16.84
CA LEU A 303 9.96 20.73 17.56
C LEU A 303 10.25 20.49 19.04
N ALA A 304 11.49 20.19 19.43
CA ALA A 304 11.90 20.15 20.83
C ALA A 304 11.93 21.56 21.46
N GLU A 305 12.35 22.60 20.73
CA GLU A 305 12.22 24.01 21.15
C GLU A 305 10.74 24.34 21.46
N LEU A 306 9.81 23.97 20.56
CA LEU A 306 8.37 24.15 20.77
C LEU A 306 7.83 23.32 21.94
N ALA A 307 8.37 22.13 22.16
CA ALA A 307 7.98 21.26 23.28
C ALA A 307 8.44 21.80 24.64
N CYS A 308 9.60 22.46 24.70
CA CYS A 308 10.10 23.15 25.89
C CYS A 308 9.52 24.56 26.08
N THR A 309 8.98 25.19 25.03
CA THR A 309 8.39 26.55 25.11
C THR A 309 7.00 26.54 25.73
N GLY A 310 6.80 27.32 26.80
CA GLY A 310 5.50 27.46 27.47
C GLY A 310 5.22 26.31 28.43
N LYS A 311 4.14 25.56 28.19
CA LYS A 311 3.90 24.29 28.90
C LYS A 311 4.79 23.18 28.29
N PRO A 312 5.47 22.34 29.09
CA PRO A 312 6.19 21.17 28.57
C PRO A 312 5.25 20.20 27.84
N LYS A 313 5.71 19.59 26.75
CA LYS A 313 4.94 18.67 25.89
C LYS A 313 5.75 17.39 25.62
N PRO A 314 5.16 16.20 25.54
CA PRO A 314 5.84 15.03 25.01
C PRO A 314 6.07 15.18 23.50
N VAL A 315 7.17 14.61 23.01
CA VAL A 315 7.47 14.50 21.57
C VAL A 315 7.46 13.03 21.18
N HIS A 316 6.67 12.68 20.16
CA HIS A 316 6.59 11.33 19.60
C HIS A 316 7.20 11.36 18.20
N HIS A 317 8.43 10.85 18.05
CA HIS A 317 9.16 10.92 16.79
C HIS A 317 9.08 9.59 16.03
N ILE A 318 8.62 9.64 14.78
CA ILE A 318 8.74 8.53 13.85
C ILE A 318 10.20 8.46 13.39
N SER A 319 10.93 7.50 13.94
CA SER A 319 12.29 7.12 13.54
C SER A 319 12.23 6.08 12.41
N SER A 320 13.16 5.12 12.38
CA SER A 320 13.20 3.96 11.50
C SER A 320 14.10 2.89 12.14
N LEU A 321 13.93 1.61 11.82
CA LEU A 321 14.95 0.58 12.12
C LEU A 321 16.31 0.87 11.46
N ALA A 322 16.36 1.72 10.44
CA ALA A 322 17.57 2.11 9.73
C ALA A 322 18.71 2.63 10.64
N VAL A 323 18.39 3.10 11.85
CA VAL A 323 19.39 3.49 12.86
C VAL A 323 20.30 2.34 13.35
N PHE A 324 19.99 1.09 12.97
CA PHE A 324 20.79 -0.11 13.23
C PHE A 324 21.55 -0.62 11.99
N ASN A 325 21.41 0.00 10.82
CA ASN A 325 22.14 -0.42 9.63
C ASN A 325 23.66 -0.27 9.88
N GLY A 326 24.45 -1.26 9.45
CA GLY A 326 25.88 -1.31 9.79
C GLY A 326 26.22 -1.84 11.20
N THR A 327 25.26 -2.39 11.94
CA THR A 327 25.56 -3.15 13.17
C THR A 327 25.85 -4.63 12.91
N ASP A 328 26.82 -5.20 13.63
CA ASP A 328 27.06 -6.65 13.73
C ASP A 328 26.05 -7.35 14.69
N ALA A 329 24.92 -6.71 14.99
CA ALA A 329 23.96 -7.19 15.97
C ALA A 329 23.23 -8.46 15.49
N SER A 330 23.02 -9.43 16.39
CA SER A 330 22.35 -10.69 16.04
C SER A 330 20.81 -10.61 16.08
N ALA A 331 20.27 -9.60 16.76
CA ALA A 331 18.88 -9.16 16.84
C ALA A 331 18.85 -7.64 17.15
N LEU A 332 17.72 -6.96 16.95
CA LEU A 332 17.57 -5.52 17.21
C LEU A 332 16.49 -5.27 18.27
N GLY A 333 16.87 -5.02 19.52
CA GLY A 333 15.97 -4.69 20.62
C GLY A 333 15.56 -3.20 20.67
N GLU A 334 14.43 -2.92 21.32
CA GLU A 334 13.92 -1.55 21.47
C GLU A 334 14.83 -0.65 22.33
N ASP A 335 15.53 -1.24 23.30
CA ASP A 335 16.48 -0.56 24.18
C ASP A 335 17.96 -0.86 23.83
N ASP A 336 18.21 -1.56 22.72
CA ASP A 336 19.57 -1.84 22.24
C ASP A 336 20.25 -0.57 21.68
N PRO A 337 21.59 -0.46 21.77
CA PRO A 337 22.33 0.65 21.19
C PRO A 337 22.17 0.67 19.65
N THR A 338 21.99 1.88 19.11
CA THR A 338 22.01 2.13 17.66
C THR A 338 23.41 1.92 17.08
N ALA A 339 23.53 1.94 15.75
CA ALA A 339 24.82 1.80 15.07
C ALA A 339 25.85 2.85 15.51
N ASN A 340 27.13 2.55 15.30
CA ASN A 340 28.12 3.62 15.20
C ASN A 340 27.78 4.48 13.96
N VAL A 341 27.71 5.80 14.10
CA VAL A 341 27.31 6.68 13.00
C VAL A 341 28.25 6.59 11.79
N ALA A 342 29.55 6.36 12.01
CA ALA A 342 30.52 6.13 10.94
C ALA A 342 30.29 4.82 10.16
N ALA A 343 29.50 3.89 10.71
CA ALA A 343 29.11 2.64 10.04
C ALA A 343 27.75 2.74 9.31
N LEU A 344 27.02 3.85 9.42
CA LEU A 344 25.73 4.02 8.74
C LEU A 344 25.95 4.29 7.24
N PRO A 345 25.39 3.45 6.35
CA PRO A 345 25.83 3.39 4.95
C PRO A 345 25.29 4.50 4.05
N ILE A 346 24.21 5.20 4.43
CA ILE A 346 23.57 6.28 3.64
C ILE A 346 23.18 7.49 4.48
N GLY A 347 23.05 8.64 3.81
CA GLY A 347 22.61 9.91 4.39
C GLY A 347 21.25 9.81 5.08
N TYR A 348 20.31 9.00 4.55
CA TYR A 348 19.03 8.76 5.21
C TYR A 348 19.21 8.14 6.60
N ASP A 349 19.95 7.03 6.70
CA ASP A 349 20.21 6.31 7.94
C ASP A 349 20.92 7.21 8.97
N ARG A 350 21.97 7.93 8.53
CA ARG A 350 22.66 8.97 9.30
C ARG A 350 21.70 10.03 9.84
N SER A 351 20.80 10.53 8.98
CA SER A 351 19.83 11.57 9.37
C SER A 351 18.78 11.07 10.36
N LYS A 352 18.35 9.80 10.29
CA LYS A 352 17.43 9.21 11.27
C LYS A 352 18.13 8.92 12.60
N TRP A 353 19.39 8.51 12.57
CA TRP A 353 20.21 8.33 13.76
C TRP A 353 20.47 9.66 14.47
N ALA A 354 20.86 10.70 13.73
CA ALA A 354 21.11 12.04 14.28
C ALA A 354 19.84 12.63 14.90
N ALA A 355 18.68 12.45 14.27
CA ALA A 355 17.38 12.84 14.83
C ALA A 355 17.10 12.17 16.18
N GLU A 356 17.41 10.88 16.33
CA GLU A 356 17.30 10.20 17.62
C GLU A 356 18.33 10.69 18.63
N ALA A 357 19.59 10.92 18.23
CA ALA A 357 20.63 11.38 19.14
C ALA A 357 20.32 12.76 19.72
N VAL A 358 19.91 13.72 18.86
CA VAL A 358 19.45 15.06 19.24
C VAL A 358 18.25 14.99 20.18
N LEU A 359 17.21 14.22 19.85
CA LEU A 359 16.03 14.11 20.72
C LEU A 359 16.29 13.34 22.02
N ARG A 360 17.19 12.35 22.03
CA ARG A 360 17.61 11.67 23.28
C ARG A 360 18.36 12.63 24.19
N ARG A 361 19.20 13.51 23.62
CA ARG A 361 19.90 14.56 24.36
C ARG A 361 18.96 15.61 24.96
N THR A 362 17.95 16.08 24.22
CA THR A 362 16.91 16.96 24.82
C THR A 362 16.08 16.25 25.89
N GLY A 363 16.00 14.91 25.86
CA GLY A 363 15.44 14.10 26.95
C GLY A 363 16.20 14.20 28.28
N GLU A 364 17.52 14.42 28.24
CA GLU A 364 18.33 14.67 29.45
C GLU A 364 17.97 16.01 30.11
N HIS A 365 17.40 16.94 29.34
CA HIS A 365 16.87 18.23 29.82
C HIS A 365 15.42 18.12 30.32
N GLY A 366 14.91 16.89 30.54
CA GLY A 366 13.58 16.62 31.13
C GLY A 366 12.45 16.44 30.13
N LEU A 367 12.72 16.54 28.83
CA LEU A 367 11.73 16.35 27.77
C LEU A 367 11.32 14.87 27.65
N VAL A 368 10.01 14.58 27.59
CA VAL A 368 9.54 13.20 27.40
C VAL A 368 9.48 12.87 25.91
N VAL A 369 10.55 12.24 25.42
CA VAL A 369 10.67 11.77 24.03
C VAL A 369 10.25 10.30 23.92
N THR A 370 9.35 10.01 22.99
CA THR A 370 8.92 8.67 22.62
C THR A 370 9.40 8.38 21.20
N VAL A 371 10.13 7.29 21.00
CA VAL A 371 10.75 6.96 19.72
C VAL A 371 9.99 5.79 19.09
N LEU A 372 9.43 6.00 17.91
CA LEU A 372 8.66 4.99 17.18
C LEU A 372 9.45 4.58 15.93
N ARG A 373 10.07 3.38 15.94
CA ARG A 373 10.89 2.85 14.84
C ARG A 373 10.07 1.88 13.98
N PRO A 374 9.40 2.33 12.90
CA PRO A 374 8.90 1.42 11.88
C PRO A 374 10.07 0.71 11.16
N GLY A 375 9.79 -0.48 10.63
CA GLY A 375 10.62 -1.10 9.60
C GLY A 375 10.14 -0.69 8.21
N GLY A 376 10.07 -1.64 7.28
CA GLY A 376 9.36 -1.44 6.02
C GLY A 376 7.86 -1.22 6.27
N ILE A 377 7.27 -0.18 5.67
CA ILE A 377 5.84 0.13 5.83
C ILE A 377 5.08 -0.41 4.60
N GLY A 378 4.40 -1.53 4.80
CA GLY A 378 3.65 -2.22 3.74
C GLY A 378 2.32 -1.53 3.38
N SER A 379 1.76 -1.93 2.24
CA SER A 379 0.46 -1.47 1.74
C SER A 379 -0.67 -1.73 2.74
N HIS A 380 -1.65 -0.84 2.81
CA HIS A 380 -2.87 -1.03 3.58
C HIS A 380 -3.60 -2.29 3.09
N PRO A 381 -3.89 -3.29 3.95
CA PRO A 381 -4.29 -4.61 3.51
C PRO A 381 -5.65 -4.61 2.82
N GLU A 382 -6.62 -3.84 3.33
CA GLU A 382 -7.97 -3.79 2.74
C GLU A 382 -8.06 -2.97 1.44
N THR A 383 -7.40 -1.81 1.34
CA THR A 383 -7.55 -0.89 0.21
C THR A 383 -6.49 -1.07 -0.88
N GLY A 384 -5.30 -1.56 -0.55
CA GLY A 384 -4.13 -1.55 -1.44
C GLY A 384 -3.37 -0.22 -1.46
N ALA A 385 -3.73 0.74 -0.60
CA ALA A 385 -3.04 2.04 -0.51
C ALA A 385 -1.57 1.85 -0.10
N HIS A 386 -0.66 2.46 -0.85
CA HIS A 386 0.79 2.33 -0.68
C HIS A 386 1.49 3.61 -1.12
N ASN A 387 2.77 3.76 -0.79
CA ASN A 387 3.64 4.78 -1.39
C ASN A 387 4.34 4.19 -2.62
N SER A 388 3.98 4.64 -3.83
CA SER A 388 4.60 4.18 -5.08
C SER A 388 6.07 4.59 -5.26
N ARG A 389 6.63 5.41 -4.35
CA ARG A 389 8.07 5.73 -4.27
C ARG A 389 8.78 5.07 -3.08
N ASP A 390 8.13 4.14 -2.37
CA ASP A 390 8.79 3.39 -1.29
C ASP A 390 9.52 2.16 -1.83
N LEU A 391 10.71 1.89 -1.29
CA LEU A 391 11.54 0.76 -1.72
C LEU A 391 10.88 -0.60 -1.43
N ASN A 392 10.22 -0.77 -0.29
CA ASN A 392 9.52 -2.00 0.08
C ASN A 392 8.27 -2.22 -0.79
N ALA A 393 7.55 -1.15 -1.11
CA ALA A 393 6.45 -1.19 -2.07
C ALA A 393 6.95 -1.60 -3.46
N GLY A 394 8.06 -1.02 -3.93
CA GLY A 394 8.72 -1.39 -5.19
C GLY A 394 9.18 -2.85 -5.20
N ILE A 395 9.91 -3.30 -4.18
CA ILE A 395 10.35 -4.71 -4.05
C ILE A 395 9.14 -5.66 -4.03
N THR A 396 8.06 -5.29 -3.33
CA THR A 396 6.83 -6.09 -3.26
C THR A 396 6.11 -6.12 -4.61
N ALA A 397 6.01 -5.00 -5.32
CA ALA A 397 5.43 -4.95 -6.67
C ALA A 397 6.25 -5.77 -7.68
N ALA A 398 7.59 -5.66 -7.66
CA ALA A 398 8.48 -6.46 -8.50
C ALA A 398 8.38 -7.97 -8.17
N LEU A 399 8.27 -8.31 -6.88
CA LEU A 399 8.05 -9.67 -6.39
C LEU A 399 6.73 -10.25 -6.89
N MET A 400 5.63 -9.49 -6.82
CA MET A 400 4.33 -9.94 -7.31
C MET A 400 4.28 -10.02 -8.85
N ARG A 401 4.88 -9.04 -9.55
CA ARG A 401 4.87 -8.97 -11.02
C ARG A 401 5.77 -9.99 -11.68
N PHE A 402 7.02 -10.11 -11.23
CA PHE A 402 8.01 -11.00 -11.86
C PHE A 402 8.10 -12.37 -11.20
N ARG A 403 7.40 -12.57 -10.07
CA ARG A 403 7.45 -13.79 -9.22
C ARG A 403 8.88 -14.13 -8.78
N THR A 404 9.69 -13.11 -8.49
CA THR A 404 11.08 -13.21 -8.06
C THR A 404 11.38 -12.39 -6.81
N ALA A 405 12.18 -12.94 -5.89
CA ALA A 405 12.61 -12.23 -4.68
C ALA A 405 14.12 -12.32 -4.50
N PRO A 406 14.78 -11.29 -3.91
CA PRO A 406 16.15 -11.44 -3.46
C PRO A 406 16.19 -12.35 -2.22
N GLY A 407 17.29 -13.07 -2.02
CA GLY A 407 17.50 -13.89 -0.84
C GLY A 407 17.84 -13.07 0.40
N PHE A 408 16.84 -12.66 1.17
CA PHE A 408 17.00 -11.94 2.45
C PHE A 408 16.92 -12.86 3.67
N ARG A 409 17.42 -12.40 4.83
CA ARG A 409 17.38 -13.13 6.11
C ARG A 409 16.05 -12.93 6.83
N TYR A 410 15.71 -11.67 7.13
CA TYR A 410 14.46 -11.25 7.74
C TYR A 410 13.91 -10.01 7.03
N LEU A 411 12.60 -9.97 6.85
CA LEU A 411 11.85 -8.77 6.51
C LEU A 411 11.18 -8.26 7.80
N ASN A 412 11.69 -7.15 8.32
CA ASN A 412 11.11 -6.43 9.45
C ASN A 412 10.12 -5.39 8.88
N SER A 413 8.85 -5.78 8.67
CA SER A 413 7.85 -4.91 8.04
C SER A 413 6.43 -5.17 8.51
N ALA A 414 5.65 -4.10 8.70
CA ALA A 414 4.22 -4.17 9.02
C ALA A 414 3.41 -3.30 8.05
N PRO A 415 2.13 -3.63 7.78
CA PRO A 415 1.29 -2.80 6.92
C PRO A 415 0.94 -1.47 7.61
N VAL A 416 0.73 -0.42 6.80
CA VAL A 416 0.60 0.96 7.27
C VAL A 416 -0.51 1.17 8.31
N ASP A 417 -1.64 0.45 8.19
CA ASP A 417 -2.79 0.54 9.10
C ASP A 417 -2.48 0.02 10.51
N TRP A 418 -1.63 -1.00 10.61
CA TRP A 418 -1.13 -1.48 11.89
C TRP A 418 -0.11 -0.49 12.48
N VAL A 419 0.82 0.02 11.66
CA VAL A 419 1.85 0.98 12.10
C VAL A 419 1.22 2.28 12.59
N SER A 420 0.26 2.85 11.86
CA SER A 420 -0.45 4.08 12.24
C SER A 420 -1.30 3.89 13.48
N ARG A 421 -2.04 2.78 13.59
CA ARG A 421 -2.88 2.50 14.75
C ARG A 421 -2.08 2.30 16.04
N VAL A 422 -0.99 1.52 16.00
CA VAL A 422 -0.14 1.33 17.18
C VAL A 422 0.54 2.64 17.58
N ALA A 423 1.01 3.44 16.62
CA ALA A 423 1.54 4.78 16.89
C ALA A 423 0.48 5.72 17.52
N ALA A 424 -0.74 5.73 17.01
CA ALA A 424 -1.84 6.55 17.53
C ALA A 424 -2.20 6.17 18.99
N GLU A 425 -2.27 4.88 19.30
CA GLU A 425 -2.55 4.38 20.66
C GLU A 425 -1.43 4.74 21.65
N ILE A 426 -0.16 4.67 21.23
CA ILE A 426 0.99 5.08 22.06
C ILE A 426 0.95 6.60 22.33
N VAL A 427 0.61 7.42 21.34
CA VAL A 427 0.41 8.87 21.53
C VAL A 427 -0.75 9.14 22.50
N GLY A 428 -1.87 8.42 22.33
CA GLY A 428 -3.05 8.55 23.19
C GLY A 428 -2.87 8.07 24.63
N THR A 429 -1.88 7.21 24.90
CA THR A 429 -1.70 6.51 26.19
C THR A 429 -0.54 7.08 27.01
N PRO A 430 -0.78 7.91 28.05
CA PRO A 430 0.30 8.62 28.74
C PRO A 430 1.30 7.75 29.49
N SER A 431 0.91 6.52 29.88
CA SER A 431 1.82 5.55 30.49
C SER A 431 2.82 4.95 29.51
N ALA A 432 2.65 5.13 28.19
CA ALA A 432 3.55 4.62 27.16
C ALA A 432 4.69 5.60 26.80
N TRP A 433 4.58 6.88 27.15
CA TRP A 433 5.52 7.90 26.70
C TRP A 433 6.89 7.82 27.38
N GLY A 434 7.95 8.20 26.67
CA GLY A 434 9.33 8.16 27.19
C GLY A 434 10.09 6.87 26.88
N HIS A 435 9.66 6.14 25.85
CA HIS A 435 10.18 4.81 25.51
C HIS A 435 10.42 4.66 24.00
N THR A 436 11.26 3.70 23.62
CA THR A 436 11.42 3.25 22.23
C THR A 436 10.43 2.11 21.94
N TYR A 437 9.85 2.08 20.73
CA TYR A 437 8.97 1.02 20.24
C TYR A 437 9.35 0.60 18.81
N HIS A 438 9.35 -0.70 18.52
CA HIS A 438 9.61 -1.25 17.19
C HIS A 438 8.30 -1.58 16.46
N LEU A 439 7.88 -0.69 15.55
CA LEU A 439 6.64 -0.79 14.79
C LEU A 439 6.81 -1.66 13.53
N THR A 440 7.24 -2.90 13.74
CA THR A 440 7.69 -3.82 12.68
C THR A 440 6.80 -5.04 12.51
N GLY A 441 5.94 -5.34 13.49
CA GLY A 441 5.32 -6.66 13.62
C GLY A 441 6.36 -7.76 13.86
N ALA A 442 5.93 -9.01 13.72
CA ALA A 442 6.81 -10.17 13.85
C ALA A 442 7.76 -10.29 12.62
N PRO A 443 9.10 -10.38 12.83
CA PRO A 443 10.07 -10.55 11.75
C PRO A 443 9.74 -11.75 10.86
N THR A 444 9.66 -11.51 9.55
CA THR A 444 9.23 -12.53 8.58
C THR A 444 10.41 -13.07 7.80
N THR A 445 10.66 -14.39 7.88
CA THR A 445 11.76 -15.04 7.13
C THR A 445 11.40 -15.22 5.66
N LEU A 446 12.43 -15.35 4.82
CA LEU A 446 12.29 -15.71 3.41
C LEU A 446 11.54 -17.05 3.23
N ASP A 447 11.89 -18.07 4.01
CA ASP A 447 11.20 -19.37 4.00
C ASP A 447 9.70 -19.24 4.28
N ARG A 448 9.33 -18.34 5.20
CA ARG A 448 7.92 -18.06 5.51
C ARG A 448 7.22 -17.37 4.34
N ILE A 449 7.84 -16.37 3.72
CA ILE A 449 7.27 -15.70 2.53
C ILE A 449 7.14 -16.69 1.35
N VAL A 450 8.16 -17.51 1.08
CA VAL A 450 8.09 -18.56 0.06
C VAL A 450 6.99 -19.57 0.39
N ALA A 451 6.85 -20.00 1.64
CA ALA A 451 5.78 -20.91 2.04
C ALA A 451 4.37 -20.29 1.90
N GLU A 452 4.16 -19.07 2.40
CA GLU A 452 2.86 -18.37 2.34
C GLU A 452 2.44 -18.02 0.89
N THR A 453 3.40 -17.69 0.03
CA THR A 453 3.15 -17.36 -1.39
C THR A 453 3.03 -18.60 -2.26
N THR A 454 3.81 -19.67 -2.04
CA THR A 454 3.59 -20.99 -2.64
C THR A 454 2.24 -21.56 -2.25
N LEU A 455 1.87 -21.52 -0.96
CA LEU A 455 0.54 -21.90 -0.51
C LEU A 455 -0.50 -21.00 -1.18
N GLY A 456 -0.30 -19.69 -1.20
CA GLY A 456 -1.17 -18.72 -1.86
C GLY A 456 -1.29 -18.88 -3.39
N GLY A 457 -0.39 -19.62 -4.03
CA GLY A 457 -0.36 -19.88 -5.48
C GLY A 457 0.48 -18.92 -6.32
N ILE A 458 1.12 -17.93 -5.69
CA ILE A 458 1.96 -16.90 -6.34
C ILE A 458 3.44 -17.34 -6.29
N GLY A 459 3.72 -18.61 -6.61
CA GLY A 459 5.01 -19.26 -6.27
C GLY A 459 6.25 -18.51 -6.77
N ILE A 460 7.15 -18.16 -5.83
CA ILE A 460 8.28 -17.25 -6.04
C ILE A 460 9.60 -18.00 -6.30
N ARG A 461 10.41 -17.48 -7.22
CA ARG A 461 11.81 -17.87 -7.43
C ARG A 461 12.75 -16.93 -6.65
N VAL A 462 13.53 -17.49 -5.73
CA VAL A 462 14.59 -16.75 -5.01
C VAL A 462 15.83 -16.59 -5.90
N GLN A 463 16.49 -15.44 -5.81
CA GLN A 463 17.76 -15.11 -6.49
C GLN A 463 18.77 -14.49 -5.51
N HIS A 464 20.07 -14.56 -5.83
CA HIS A 464 21.09 -13.77 -5.12
C HIS A 464 20.85 -12.26 -5.35
N TRP A 465 21.20 -11.39 -4.39
CA TRP A 465 20.92 -9.94 -4.44
C TRP A 465 21.24 -9.30 -5.80
N GLU A 466 22.52 -9.28 -6.21
CA GLU A 466 22.92 -8.69 -7.50
C GLU A 466 22.20 -9.30 -8.71
N GLN A 467 22.01 -10.62 -8.72
CA GLN A 467 21.30 -11.31 -9.81
C GLN A 467 19.81 -10.95 -9.86
N TRP A 468 19.20 -10.64 -8.72
CA TRP A 468 17.84 -10.13 -8.64
C TRP A 468 17.77 -8.68 -9.12
N CYS A 469 18.70 -7.83 -8.69
CA CYS A 469 18.80 -6.44 -9.13
C CYS A 469 18.90 -6.34 -10.66
N ASP A 470 19.78 -7.13 -11.28
CA ASP A 470 19.96 -7.15 -12.74
C ASP A 470 18.74 -7.74 -13.47
N ASP A 471 18.16 -8.85 -12.98
CA ASP A 471 16.97 -9.46 -13.60
C ASP A 471 15.74 -8.54 -13.51
N VAL A 472 15.58 -7.80 -12.41
CA VAL A 472 14.49 -6.82 -12.23
C VAL A 472 14.69 -5.57 -13.09
N VAL A 473 15.87 -4.95 -13.09
CA VAL A 473 16.15 -3.77 -13.94
C VAL A 473 15.99 -4.12 -15.43
N ARG A 474 16.47 -5.31 -15.85
CA ARG A 474 16.27 -5.80 -17.22
C ARG A 474 14.79 -5.98 -17.55
N ARG A 475 14.00 -6.61 -16.67
CA ARG A 475 12.56 -6.83 -16.89
C ARG A 475 11.76 -5.53 -16.96
N ILE A 476 12.09 -4.52 -16.15
CA ILE A 476 11.41 -3.21 -16.18
C ILE A 476 11.74 -2.45 -17.47
N ARG A 477 12.90 -2.71 -18.11
CA ARG A 477 13.22 -2.18 -19.46
C ARG A 477 12.50 -2.95 -20.58
N GLU A 478 12.29 -4.26 -20.41
CA GLU A 478 11.56 -5.12 -21.37
C GLU A 478 10.04 -4.94 -21.30
N GLU A 479 9.51 -4.68 -20.10
CA GLU A 479 8.11 -4.39 -19.82
C GLU A 479 8.03 -3.17 -18.87
N PRO A 480 7.98 -1.94 -19.41
CA PRO A 480 7.89 -0.72 -18.61
C PRO A 480 6.65 -0.69 -17.71
N VAL A 481 6.88 -0.63 -16.40
CA VAL A 481 5.87 -0.45 -15.35
C VAL A 481 6.22 0.84 -14.60
N PRO A 482 5.44 1.94 -14.74
CA PRO A 482 5.76 3.24 -14.13
C PRO A 482 5.97 3.18 -12.60
N GLU A 483 5.18 2.35 -11.92
CA GLU A 483 5.26 2.12 -10.47
C GLU A 483 6.60 1.47 -10.04
N LEU A 484 7.31 0.83 -10.96
CA LEU A 484 8.63 0.23 -10.74
C LEU A 484 9.78 1.10 -11.25
N GLU A 485 9.53 2.25 -11.87
CA GLU A 485 10.61 3.12 -12.39
C GLU A 485 11.52 3.61 -11.26
N SER A 486 10.95 4.05 -10.14
CA SER A 486 11.71 4.49 -8.96
C SER A 486 12.57 3.36 -8.38
N LEU A 487 12.06 2.11 -8.37
CA LEU A 487 12.86 0.94 -8.01
C LEU A 487 13.99 0.72 -9.03
N ALA A 488 13.71 0.80 -10.33
CA ALA A 488 14.71 0.60 -11.37
C ALA A 488 15.83 1.63 -11.31
N GLN A 489 15.54 2.89 -10.98
CA GLN A 489 16.55 3.95 -10.79
C GLN A 489 17.45 3.63 -9.58
N VAL A 490 16.86 3.29 -8.43
CA VAL A 490 17.62 2.90 -7.22
C VAL A 490 18.46 1.64 -7.45
N LEU A 491 17.93 0.64 -8.15
CA LEU A 491 18.65 -0.59 -8.52
C LEU A 491 19.65 -0.41 -9.69
N GLN A 492 19.78 0.81 -10.24
CA GLN A 492 20.81 1.15 -11.23
C GLN A 492 22.04 1.85 -10.61
N SER A 493 21.92 2.57 -9.48
CA SER A 493 23.08 3.15 -8.80
C SER A 493 23.93 2.07 -8.10
N PRO A 494 25.22 1.91 -8.44
CA PRO A 494 26.12 0.96 -7.76
C PRO A 494 26.44 1.37 -6.31
N VAL A 495 26.20 2.64 -5.95
CA VAL A 495 26.32 3.15 -4.58
C VAL A 495 25.11 2.64 -3.79
N ALA A 496 23.89 2.96 -4.24
CA ALA A 496 22.65 2.51 -3.60
C ALA A 496 22.55 0.98 -3.49
N ARG A 497 22.94 0.21 -4.53
CA ARG A 497 22.97 -1.27 -4.46
C ARG A 497 23.79 -1.82 -3.30
N ARG A 498 25.00 -1.28 -3.10
CA ARG A 498 25.93 -1.74 -2.05
C ARG A 498 25.41 -1.40 -0.66
N GLN A 499 24.79 -0.23 -0.52
CA GLN A 499 24.22 0.24 0.75
C GLN A 499 22.94 -0.56 1.10
N LEU A 500 22.04 -0.77 0.14
CA LEU A 500 20.81 -1.53 0.31
C LEU A 500 21.03 -3.04 0.53
N ALA A 501 22.19 -3.59 0.14
CA ALA A 501 22.57 -4.96 0.47
C ALA A 501 22.55 -5.24 1.99
N ALA A 502 22.80 -4.22 2.83
CA ALA A 502 22.71 -4.34 4.28
C ALA A 502 21.27 -4.60 4.79
N MET A 503 20.24 -4.13 4.07
CA MET A 503 18.84 -4.43 4.41
C MET A 503 18.50 -5.91 4.15
N VAL A 504 19.17 -6.56 3.21
CA VAL A 504 18.95 -7.96 2.82
C VAL A 504 19.49 -8.93 3.89
N THR A 505 20.61 -8.58 4.53
CA THR A 505 21.25 -9.37 5.59
C THR A 505 20.68 -9.09 6.99
N ALA A 506 19.77 -8.12 7.12
CA ALA A 506 19.34 -7.54 8.38
C ALA A 506 18.93 -8.58 9.45
N PRO A 507 19.35 -8.39 10.72
CA PRO A 507 18.90 -9.19 11.86
C PRO A 507 17.39 -8.97 12.16
N PRO A 508 16.75 -9.88 12.92
CA PRO A 508 15.36 -9.75 13.29
C PRO A 508 15.18 -8.66 14.35
N ALA A 509 14.15 -7.82 14.18
CA ALA A 509 13.77 -6.86 15.21
C ALA A 509 12.99 -7.54 16.34
N SER A 510 13.44 -7.35 17.58
CA SER A 510 12.68 -7.68 18.78
C SER A 510 11.79 -6.49 19.13
N ALA A 511 10.50 -6.74 19.30
CA ALA A 511 9.48 -5.72 19.55
C ALA A 511 8.75 -5.97 20.88
N ALA A 512 9.41 -6.59 21.87
CA ALA A 512 8.79 -7.12 23.08
C ALA A 512 7.97 -6.08 23.89
N ARG A 513 8.40 -4.81 23.94
CA ARG A 513 7.65 -3.71 24.56
C ARG A 513 6.44 -3.33 23.72
N THR A 514 6.59 -3.27 22.40
CA THR A 514 5.48 -3.04 21.46
C THR A 514 4.45 -4.18 21.51
N GLU A 515 4.88 -5.44 21.53
CA GLU A 515 4.01 -6.62 21.63
C GLU A 515 3.25 -6.66 22.96
N ALA A 516 3.93 -6.36 24.08
CA ALA A 516 3.30 -6.22 25.38
C ALA A 516 2.25 -5.10 25.39
N PHE A 517 2.55 -3.94 24.79
CA PHE A 517 1.63 -2.81 24.67
C PHE A 517 0.43 -3.13 23.77
N VAL A 518 0.66 -3.76 22.61
CA VAL A 518 -0.38 -4.23 21.67
C VAL A 518 -1.33 -5.21 22.34
N SER A 519 -0.78 -6.18 23.08
CA SER A 519 -1.55 -7.16 23.86
C SER A 519 -2.36 -6.50 24.98
N ALA A 520 -1.74 -5.61 25.78
CA ALA A 520 -2.37 -4.96 26.92
C ALA A 520 -3.57 -4.06 26.53
N ASN A 521 -3.51 -3.41 25.36
CA ASN A 521 -4.56 -2.54 24.86
C ASN A 521 -5.51 -3.23 23.85
N GLY A 522 -5.39 -4.55 23.67
CA GLY A 522 -6.27 -5.32 22.77
C GLY A 522 -6.18 -4.92 21.29
N LEU A 523 -5.03 -4.40 20.86
CA LEU A 523 -4.80 -4.04 19.46
C LEU A 523 -4.66 -5.31 18.59
N PRO A 524 -5.05 -5.26 17.30
CA PRO A 524 -4.93 -6.40 16.41
C PRO A 524 -3.45 -6.74 16.12
N ALA A 525 -3.19 -8.00 15.79
CA ALA A 525 -1.94 -8.40 15.16
C ALA A 525 -1.83 -7.82 13.72
N PRO A 526 -0.62 -7.68 13.15
CA PRO A 526 -0.44 -7.26 11.75
C PRO A 526 -1.22 -8.17 10.80
N ALA A 527 -2.11 -7.58 9.99
CA ALA A 527 -3.04 -8.35 9.17
C ALA A 527 -2.38 -8.82 7.86
N THR A 528 -2.26 -10.14 7.66
CA THR A 528 -1.98 -10.71 6.34
C THR A 528 -3.20 -10.49 5.42
N PRO A 529 -3.08 -9.83 4.26
CA PRO A 529 -4.25 -9.59 3.41
C PRO A 529 -4.88 -10.92 2.93
N GLY A 530 -6.22 -11.00 2.98
CA GLY A 530 -7.01 -12.10 2.39
C GLY A 530 -7.02 -12.08 0.85
N PRO A 531 -7.68 -13.03 0.15
CA PRO A 531 -7.59 -13.14 -1.32
C PRO A 531 -8.07 -11.88 -2.06
N ALA A 532 -9.28 -11.39 -1.76
CA ALA A 532 -9.83 -10.19 -2.40
C ALA A 532 -9.04 -8.92 -2.04
N ALA A 533 -8.44 -8.90 -0.84
CA ALA A 533 -7.54 -7.86 -0.37
C ALA A 533 -6.21 -7.88 -1.16
N ARG A 534 -5.59 -9.06 -1.37
CA ARG A 534 -4.43 -9.23 -2.27
C ARG A 534 -4.76 -8.85 -3.71
N GLY A 535 -5.95 -9.18 -4.21
CA GLY A 535 -6.39 -8.79 -5.56
C GLY A 535 -6.46 -7.26 -5.72
N ARG A 536 -7.06 -6.56 -4.76
CA ARG A 536 -7.07 -5.09 -4.75
C ARG A 536 -5.68 -4.50 -4.55
N MET A 537 -4.87 -5.05 -3.65
CA MET A 537 -3.48 -4.64 -3.44
C MET A 537 -2.64 -4.81 -4.71
N LEU A 538 -2.76 -5.93 -5.41
CA LEU A 538 -2.09 -6.17 -6.69
C LEU A 538 -2.51 -5.13 -7.72
N ALA A 539 -3.81 -4.99 -7.98
CA ALA A 539 -4.34 -4.03 -8.95
C ALA A 539 -3.93 -2.57 -8.63
N ALA A 540 -3.98 -2.18 -7.35
CA ALA A 540 -3.61 -0.83 -6.89
C ALA A 540 -2.09 -0.56 -6.99
N MET A 541 -1.24 -1.55 -6.74
CA MET A 541 0.22 -1.41 -6.79
C MET A 541 0.81 -1.42 -8.21
N THR A 542 -0.02 -1.49 -9.25
CA THR A 542 0.48 -1.84 -10.59
C THR A 542 -0.33 -1.31 -11.78
N GLY A 543 -1.65 -1.12 -11.69
CA GLY A 543 -2.50 -1.03 -12.88
C GLY A 543 -2.55 -2.33 -13.71
N LEU A 544 -1.90 -3.39 -13.24
CA LEU A 544 -1.76 -4.66 -13.92
C LEU A 544 -2.89 -5.59 -13.47
N GLY A 545 -3.93 -5.65 -14.29
CA GLY A 545 -4.79 -6.83 -14.34
C GLY A 545 -3.97 -8.10 -14.64
N PRO A 546 -4.59 -9.29 -14.47
CA PRO A 546 -3.93 -10.55 -14.81
C PRO A 546 -3.43 -10.52 -16.25
N ARG A 547 -2.18 -10.93 -16.49
CA ARG A 547 -1.64 -10.95 -17.86
C ARG A 547 -2.36 -12.01 -18.71
N ALA A 548 -2.36 -11.83 -20.03
CA ALA A 548 -2.82 -12.85 -20.97
C ALA A 548 -2.00 -14.17 -20.93
N ASP A 549 -0.78 -14.16 -20.39
CA ASP A 549 0.04 -15.37 -20.13
C ASP A 549 -0.04 -15.87 -18.67
N GLU A 550 -0.81 -15.22 -17.81
CA GLU A 550 -0.89 -15.54 -16.39
C GLU A 550 -1.72 -16.80 -16.15
N GLN A 551 -1.06 -17.96 -16.30
CA GLN A 551 -1.69 -19.23 -15.98
C GLN A 551 -2.15 -19.24 -14.51
N PRO A 552 -3.42 -19.60 -14.24
CA PRO A 552 -3.95 -19.68 -12.88
C PRO A 552 -3.24 -20.78 -12.09
N TYR A 553 -3.22 -20.64 -10.77
CA TYR A 553 -2.64 -21.61 -9.84
C TYR A 553 -3.19 -23.03 -10.09
N LEU A 554 -4.50 -23.13 -10.34
CA LEU A 554 -5.18 -24.36 -10.72
C LEU A 554 -6.27 -24.05 -11.75
N ARG A 555 -6.44 -24.90 -12.77
CA ARG A 555 -7.61 -24.88 -13.66
C ARG A 555 -8.06 -26.29 -14.04
N PHE A 556 -9.34 -26.42 -14.37
CA PHE A 556 -9.97 -27.65 -14.85
C PHE A 556 -11.17 -27.29 -15.74
N ASN A 557 -11.62 -28.23 -16.56
CA ASN A 557 -12.72 -27.99 -17.49
C ASN A 557 -14.06 -28.44 -16.89
N GLU A 558 -15.16 -27.93 -17.42
CA GLU A 558 -16.50 -28.42 -17.13
C GLU A 558 -17.40 -28.26 -18.35
N THR A 559 -17.63 -29.37 -19.04
CA THR A 559 -18.66 -29.46 -20.09
C THR A 559 -20.03 -29.74 -19.44
N LEU A 560 -21.03 -28.91 -19.74
CA LEU A 560 -22.44 -29.09 -19.33
C LEU A 560 -23.33 -29.13 -20.59
N ALA A 561 -24.31 -30.03 -20.63
CA ALA A 561 -25.29 -30.07 -21.72
C ALA A 561 -26.71 -30.29 -21.16
N GLY A 562 -27.73 -29.74 -21.84
CA GLY A 562 -29.13 -29.90 -21.45
C GLY A 562 -30.09 -29.08 -22.30
N MET A 563 -31.27 -28.82 -21.74
CA MET A 563 -32.37 -28.16 -22.44
C MET A 563 -32.80 -26.89 -21.69
N VAL A 564 -33.14 -25.84 -22.43
CA VAL A 564 -33.62 -24.54 -21.94
C VAL A 564 -34.90 -24.16 -22.71
N GLY A 565 -35.80 -23.39 -22.09
CA GLY A 565 -36.98 -22.81 -22.75
C GLY A 565 -37.45 -21.53 -22.06
N PRO A 566 -38.47 -20.85 -22.62
CA PRO A 566 -39.07 -19.66 -21.99
C PRO A 566 -39.62 -19.97 -20.59
N ILE A 567 -39.56 -19.01 -19.67
CA ILE A 567 -40.08 -19.24 -18.30
C ILE A 567 -41.60 -19.44 -18.34
N GLY A 568 -42.03 -20.65 -17.96
CA GLY A 568 -43.43 -21.09 -17.98
C GLY A 568 -43.74 -22.11 -19.10
N GLU A 569 -42.82 -22.31 -20.04
CA GLU A 569 -42.96 -23.24 -21.17
C GLU A 569 -42.01 -24.45 -21.03
N PRO A 570 -42.23 -25.54 -21.81
CA PRO A 570 -41.31 -26.69 -21.82
C PRO A 570 -39.93 -26.30 -22.36
N ALA A 571 -38.87 -26.81 -21.74
CA ALA A 571 -37.50 -26.62 -22.21
C ALA A 571 -37.18 -27.53 -23.41
N ASP A 572 -37.16 -26.95 -24.61
CA ASP A 572 -36.95 -27.66 -25.89
C ASP A 572 -35.71 -27.20 -26.69
N ILE A 573 -35.06 -26.09 -26.29
CA ILE A 573 -33.85 -25.59 -26.92
C ILE A 573 -32.60 -26.30 -26.34
N PRO A 574 -31.80 -27.02 -27.15
CA PRO A 574 -30.58 -27.65 -26.67
C PRO A 574 -29.47 -26.61 -26.46
N CYS A 575 -28.90 -26.56 -25.26
CA CYS A 575 -27.73 -25.74 -24.92
C CYS A 575 -26.54 -26.61 -24.45
N GLU A 576 -25.33 -26.21 -24.84
CA GLU A 576 -24.06 -26.75 -24.35
C GLU A 576 -23.19 -25.61 -23.79
N LEU A 577 -22.70 -25.75 -22.56
CA LEU A 577 -21.72 -24.84 -21.97
C LEU A 577 -20.36 -25.57 -21.90
N ARG A 578 -19.30 -24.94 -22.40
CA ARG A 578 -17.93 -25.40 -22.27
C ARG A 578 -17.17 -24.42 -21.39
N LEU A 579 -17.05 -24.75 -20.11
CA LEU A 579 -16.46 -23.88 -19.11
C LEU A 579 -15.03 -24.31 -18.78
N THR A 580 -14.16 -23.34 -18.55
CA THR A 580 -12.90 -23.49 -17.81
C THR A 580 -13.10 -22.85 -16.45
N LEU A 581 -13.01 -23.66 -15.38
CA LEU A 581 -12.99 -23.15 -14.01
C LEU A 581 -11.55 -23.02 -13.56
N SER A 582 -11.23 -21.90 -12.92
CA SER A 582 -9.88 -21.56 -12.50
C SER A 582 -9.81 -20.95 -11.11
N VAL A 583 -8.62 -21.01 -10.56
CA VAL A 583 -8.25 -20.53 -9.23
C VAL A 583 -6.99 -19.70 -9.41
N ALA A 584 -7.08 -18.40 -9.21
CA ALA A 584 -5.92 -17.50 -9.18
C ALA A 584 -5.06 -17.72 -7.92
N SER A 585 -5.68 -18.07 -6.78
CA SER A 585 -4.97 -18.29 -5.50
C SER A 585 -5.66 -19.34 -4.61
N SER A 586 -4.91 -20.10 -3.82
CA SER A 586 -5.56 -21.01 -2.85
C SER A 586 -6.39 -20.28 -1.80
N ALA A 587 -6.06 -19.02 -1.51
CA ALA A 587 -6.83 -18.16 -0.61
C ALA A 587 -8.25 -17.89 -1.14
N GLN A 588 -8.43 -17.79 -2.47
CA GLN A 588 -9.73 -17.71 -3.13
C GLN A 588 -10.60 -18.93 -2.78
N VAL A 589 -10.00 -20.12 -2.76
CA VAL A 589 -10.64 -21.39 -2.39
C VAL A 589 -10.90 -21.47 -0.88
N PHE A 590 -9.88 -21.26 -0.05
CA PHE A 590 -9.98 -21.49 1.40
C PHE A 590 -10.72 -20.38 2.17
N THR A 591 -10.69 -19.13 1.70
CA THR A 591 -11.34 -17.99 2.36
C THR A 591 -12.62 -17.55 1.65
N ALA A 592 -12.57 -17.25 0.35
CA ALA A 592 -13.73 -16.73 -0.39
C ALA A 592 -14.68 -17.83 -0.89
N ARG A 593 -14.18 -19.07 -1.02
CA ARG A 593 -14.84 -20.22 -1.67
C ARG A 593 -15.30 -19.93 -3.11
N THR A 594 -14.61 -19.05 -3.84
CA THR A 594 -14.93 -18.73 -5.23
C THR A 594 -13.97 -19.41 -6.21
N LEU A 595 -14.42 -19.52 -7.46
CA LEU A 595 -13.70 -19.96 -8.65
C LEU A 595 -14.02 -18.96 -9.76
N ASP A 596 -13.05 -18.64 -10.61
CA ASP A 596 -13.26 -17.80 -11.79
C ASP A 596 -13.64 -18.70 -12.97
N VAL A 597 -14.58 -18.26 -13.81
CA VAL A 597 -15.19 -19.06 -14.87
C VAL A 597 -15.08 -18.32 -16.19
N THR A 598 -14.49 -18.96 -17.19
CA THR A 598 -14.52 -18.50 -18.59
C THR A 598 -15.00 -19.62 -19.50
N GLY A 599 -15.39 -19.34 -20.75
CA GLY A 599 -15.80 -20.38 -21.68
C GLY A 599 -16.71 -19.92 -22.80
N GLU A 600 -17.54 -20.84 -23.30
CA GLU A 600 -18.53 -20.60 -24.35
C GLU A 600 -19.88 -21.25 -24.00
N LEU A 601 -21.00 -20.58 -24.35
CA LEU A 601 -22.34 -21.14 -24.37
C LEU A 601 -22.81 -21.22 -25.82
N THR A 602 -22.99 -22.44 -26.33
CA THR A 602 -23.63 -22.70 -27.63
C THR A 602 -25.08 -23.08 -27.40
N CYS A 603 -26.03 -22.25 -27.86
CA CYS A 603 -27.45 -22.58 -27.78
C CYS A 603 -28.24 -22.00 -28.95
N ALA A 604 -28.31 -22.76 -30.04
CA ALA A 604 -28.68 -22.28 -31.38
C ALA A 604 -30.10 -21.70 -31.52
N GLY A 605 -31.03 -22.04 -30.61
CA GLY A 605 -32.37 -21.45 -30.56
C GLY A 605 -32.47 -20.15 -29.74
N LEU A 606 -31.43 -19.79 -28.97
CA LEU A 606 -31.33 -18.51 -28.26
C LEU A 606 -30.45 -17.50 -29.02
N HIS A 607 -29.36 -17.97 -29.62
CA HIS A 607 -28.42 -17.16 -30.40
C HIS A 607 -27.74 -18.02 -31.48
N PRO A 608 -27.57 -17.51 -32.72
CA PRO A 608 -27.02 -18.31 -33.84
C PRO A 608 -25.52 -18.62 -33.71
N GLU A 609 -24.77 -17.78 -32.98
CA GLU A 609 -23.33 -17.95 -32.72
C GLU A 609 -23.07 -18.29 -31.24
N PRO A 610 -21.97 -18.96 -30.88
CA PRO A 610 -21.58 -19.15 -29.48
C PRO A 610 -21.42 -17.83 -28.73
N LEU A 611 -21.92 -17.77 -27.49
CA LEU A 611 -21.74 -16.64 -26.60
C LEU A 611 -20.51 -16.86 -25.73
N ALA A 612 -19.58 -15.89 -25.70
CA ALA A 612 -18.42 -15.93 -24.83
C ALA A 612 -18.86 -15.76 -23.36
N VAL A 613 -18.37 -16.62 -22.48
CA VAL A 613 -18.76 -16.71 -21.06
C VAL A 613 -17.64 -16.16 -20.18
N GLU A 614 -17.99 -15.30 -19.23
CA GLU A 614 -17.09 -14.82 -18.17
C GLU A 614 -17.86 -14.66 -16.84
N GLY A 615 -17.26 -15.01 -15.71
CA GLY A 615 -17.87 -14.77 -14.40
C GLY A 615 -17.28 -15.60 -13.27
N THR A 616 -18.10 -15.95 -12.28
CA THR A 616 -17.64 -16.67 -11.07
C THR A 616 -18.58 -17.79 -10.65
N ALA A 617 -18.02 -18.80 -9.99
CA ALA A 617 -18.75 -19.85 -9.28
C ALA A 617 -18.41 -19.82 -7.78
N THR A 618 -19.43 -19.82 -6.91
CA THR A 618 -19.28 -19.91 -5.45
C THR A 618 -19.50 -21.34 -4.99
N VAL A 619 -18.51 -21.96 -4.33
CA VAL A 619 -18.58 -23.31 -3.77
C VAL A 619 -19.22 -23.30 -2.38
N ARG A 620 -20.16 -24.23 -2.15
CA ARG A 620 -21.02 -24.31 -0.96
C ARG A 620 -21.67 -22.94 -0.65
N PRO A 621 -22.49 -22.39 -1.57
CA PRO A 621 -23.22 -21.14 -1.35
C PRO A 621 -24.23 -21.30 -0.20
N HIS A 622 -24.54 -20.22 0.51
CA HIS A 622 -25.46 -20.23 1.67
C HIS A 622 -25.07 -21.25 2.76
N ASP A 623 -23.77 -21.57 2.88
CA ASP A 623 -23.25 -22.70 3.68
C ASP A 623 -23.95 -24.04 3.41
N GLY A 624 -24.44 -24.27 2.18
CA GLY A 624 -25.13 -25.51 1.79
C GLY A 624 -26.56 -25.61 2.33
N LEU A 625 -27.12 -24.53 2.88
CA LEU A 625 -28.55 -24.46 3.18
C LEU A 625 -29.38 -24.58 1.88
N PRO A 626 -30.52 -25.28 1.91
CA PRO A 626 -31.42 -25.36 0.76
C PRO A 626 -32.08 -24.00 0.50
N LEU A 627 -32.44 -23.73 -0.76
CA LEU A 627 -33.16 -22.51 -1.13
C LEU A 627 -34.63 -22.61 -0.68
N ARG A 628 -35.31 -21.47 -0.50
CA ARG A 628 -36.67 -21.41 0.10
C ARG A 628 -37.75 -22.31 -0.55
N HIS A 629 -37.57 -22.69 -1.81
CA HIS A 629 -38.52 -23.50 -2.58
C HIS A 629 -37.89 -24.78 -3.16
N GLU A 630 -36.71 -25.18 -2.66
CA GLU A 630 -35.92 -26.27 -3.21
C GLU A 630 -35.49 -27.22 -2.08
N VAL A 631 -35.56 -28.54 -2.33
CA VAL A 631 -35.20 -29.59 -1.35
C VAL A 631 -33.77 -30.08 -1.60
N ARG A 632 -33.21 -29.81 -2.78
CA ARG A 632 -31.81 -30.09 -3.14
C ARG A 632 -30.86 -29.11 -2.45
N HIS A 633 -29.72 -29.61 -1.95
CA HIS A 633 -28.67 -28.78 -1.35
C HIS A 633 -27.71 -28.26 -2.43
N PRO A 634 -27.51 -26.93 -2.54
CA PRO A 634 -26.64 -26.35 -3.56
C PRO A 634 -25.17 -26.56 -3.20
N ILE A 635 -24.38 -27.07 -4.15
CA ILE A 635 -22.93 -27.27 -4.01
C ILE A 635 -22.12 -26.20 -4.74
N MET A 636 -22.63 -25.64 -5.84
CA MET A 636 -22.05 -24.46 -6.50
C MET A 636 -23.15 -23.52 -7.00
N HIS A 637 -22.87 -22.22 -7.01
CA HIS A 637 -23.73 -21.17 -7.58
C HIS A 637 -22.91 -20.31 -8.54
N TYR A 638 -23.30 -20.32 -9.81
CA TYR A 638 -22.64 -19.64 -10.92
C TYR A 638 -23.34 -18.30 -11.16
N ARG A 639 -22.56 -17.25 -11.39
CA ARG A 639 -23.01 -15.94 -11.89
C ARG A 639 -22.10 -15.54 -13.03
N LEU A 640 -22.64 -15.58 -14.25
CA LEU A 640 -21.89 -15.43 -15.49
C LEU A 640 -22.51 -14.30 -16.33
N THR A 641 -21.66 -13.49 -16.95
CA THR A 641 -22.01 -12.63 -18.07
C THR A 641 -21.72 -13.38 -19.36
N LEU A 642 -22.56 -13.18 -20.37
CA LEU A 642 -22.39 -13.76 -21.70
C LEU A 642 -22.31 -12.60 -22.72
N ARG A 643 -21.41 -12.71 -23.70
CA ARG A 643 -21.21 -11.71 -24.76
C ARG A 643 -21.36 -12.34 -26.14
N ASP A 644 -22.13 -11.71 -27.02
CA ASP A 644 -22.12 -12.04 -28.46
C ASP A 644 -21.02 -11.27 -29.21
N ALA A 645 -20.72 -11.69 -30.45
CA ALA A 645 -19.69 -11.07 -31.30
C ALA A 645 -20.01 -9.62 -31.74
N SER A 646 -21.24 -9.15 -31.55
CA SER A 646 -21.65 -7.75 -31.82
C SER A 646 -21.57 -6.86 -30.57
N GLY A 647 -21.25 -7.43 -29.40
CA GLY A 647 -21.13 -6.72 -28.13
C GLY A 647 -22.40 -6.72 -27.27
N GLY A 648 -23.45 -7.47 -27.64
CA GLY A 648 -24.64 -7.63 -26.82
C GLY A 648 -24.37 -8.45 -25.56
N GLU A 649 -24.94 -8.01 -24.44
CA GLU A 649 -24.75 -8.62 -23.12
C GLU A 649 -25.99 -9.38 -22.64
N TRP A 650 -25.75 -10.59 -22.15
CA TRP A 650 -26.70 -11.42 -21.40
C TRP A 650 -26.11 -11.80 -20.05
N TRP A 651 -26.94 -12.32 -19.16
CA TRP A 651 -26.52 -12.92 -17.90
C TRP A 651 -27.07 -14.33 -17.74
N LEU A 652 -26.32 -15.17 -17.02
CA LEU A 652 -26.71 -16.52 -16.63
C LEU A 652 -26.43 -16.71 -15.13
N ALA A 653 -27.48 -17.01 -14.37
CA ALA A 653 -27.36 -17.49 -12.99
C ALA A 653 -27.69 -18.98 -12.94
N GLY A 654 -27.06 -19.74 -12.04
CA GLY A 654 -27.42 -21.15 -11.91
C GLY A 654 -26.90 -21.85 -10.67
N TYR A 655 -27.71 -22.77 -10.13
CA TYR A 655 -27.38 -23.56 -8.95
C TYR A 655 -27.15 -25.02 -9.33
N LYS A 656 -25.95 -25.54 -9.06
CA LYS A 656 -25.59 -26.95 -9.21
C LYS A 656 -25.82 -27.66 -7.87
N PHE A 657 -26.50 -28.80 -7.90
CA PHE A 657 -26.99 -29.49 -6.71
C PHE A 657 -26.33 -30.85 -6.46
N ALA A 658 -26.27 -31.27 -5.20
CA ALA A 658 -25.93 -32.65 -4.84
C ALA A 658 -27.18 -33.54 -4.73
N ALA A 659 -27.14 -34.73 -5.34
CA ALA A 659 -28.27 -35.67 -5.36
C ALA A 659 -27.93 -37.00 -4.67
N ALA A 660 -28.48 -37.24 -3.48
CA ALA A 660 -28.28 -38.47 -2.72
C ALA A 660 -29.32 -39.56 -3.11
N ARG A 661 -29.00 -40.40 -4.10
CA ARG A 661 -29.80 -41.59 -4.46
C ARG A 661 -28.93 -42.82 -4.75
N ARG A 662 -29.54 -44.02 -4.75
CA ARG A 662 -28.89 -45.36 -4.83
C ARG A 662 -27.98 -45.62 -6.06
N ARG A 663 -27.83 -44.67 -6.98
CA ARG A 663 -26.83 -44.69 -8.08
C ARG A 663 -26.03 -43.38 -8.04
N LEU A 664 -25.14 -43.27 -7.05
CA LEU A 664 -24.30 -42.10 -6.72
C LEU A 664 -23.76 -41.33 -7.92
N VAL A 665 -23.35 -42.06 -8.96
CA VAL A 665 -22.64 -41.52 -10.13
C VAL A 665 -23.57 -40.76 -11.11
N ARG A 666 -24.86 -41.11 -11.20
CA ARG A 666 -25.71 -40.71 -12.35
C ARG A 666 -26.46 -39.37 -12.21
N GLN A 667 -26.26 -38.64 -11.09
CA GLN A 667 -27.01 -37.40 -10.79
C GLN A 667 -26.15 -36.30 -10.14
N LEU A 668 -24.81 -36.42 -10.13
CA LEU A 668 -23.88 -35.38 -9.68
C LEU A 668 -23.65 -34.32 -10.77
N GLY A 669 -24.72 -33.65 -11.22
CA GLY A 669 -24.60 -32.76 -12.37
C GLY A 669 -25.74 -31.78 -12.61
N THR A 670 -26.98 -32.11 -12.22
CA THR A 670 -28.14 -31.26 -12.53
C THR A 670 -27.98 -29.86 -11.94
N GLN A 671 -27.89 -28.89 -12.84
CA GLN A 671 -27.79 -27.47 -12.57
C GLN A 671 -29.00 -26.78 -13.20
N VAL A 672 -29.81 -26.14 -12.36
CA VAL A 672 -30.88 -25.25 -12.83
C VAL A 672 -30.20 -23.95 -13.25
N ILE A 673 -30.47 -23.50 -14.48
CA ILE A 673 -29.98 -22.22 -15.01
C ILE A 673 -31.15 -21.29 -15.35
N GLU A 674 -30.91 -19.99 -15.19
CA GLU A 674 -31.78 -18.88 -15.57
C GLU A 674 -30.96 -17.94 -16.46
N LEU A 675 -31.54 -17.47 -17.58
CA LEU A 675 -30.89 -16.56 -18.52
C LEU A 675 -31.79 -15.35 -18.80
N GLY A 676 -31.18 -14.17 -18.86
CA GLY A 676 -31.81 -12.90 -19.22
C GLY A 676 -30.85 -11.99 -19.98
N ARG A 677 -31.37 -10.90 -20.57
CA ARG A 677 -30.52 -9.85 -21.15
C ARG A 677 -30.02 -8.88 -20.08
N ALA A 678 -28.95 -8.15 -20.34
CA ALA A 678 -28.44 -7.15 -19.40
C ALA A 678 -29.52 -6.13 -18.99
N GLY A 679 -29.76 -6.00 -17.68
CA GLY A 679 -30.80 -5.14 -17.11
C GLY A 679 -32.22 -5.71 -17.11
N GLU A 680 -32.47 -6.84 -17.77
CA GLU A 680 -33.76 -7.54 -17.80
C GLU A 680 -33.82 -8.66 -16.74
N ALA A 681 -35.05 -9.09 -16.40
CA ALA A 681 -35.29 -10.29 -15.61
C ALA A 681 -34.91 -11.56 -16.40
N ALA A 682 -34.95 -12.73 -15.76
CA ALA A 682 -34.80 -13.99 -16.47
C ALA A 682 -35.97 -14.17 -17.45
N SER A 683 -35.64 -14.51 -18.70
CA SER A 683 -36.61 -14.81 -19.76
C SER A 683 -36.65 -16.30 -20.08
N TYR A 684 -35.55 -17.01 -19.78
CA TYR A 684 -35.39 -18.45 -20.06
C TYR A 684 -34.91 -19.20 -18.81
N THR A 685 -35.28 -20.48 -18.70
CA THR A 685 -34.77 -21.40 -17.68
C THR A 685 -34.62 -22.82 -18.23
N GLY A 686 -33.80 -23.64 -17.56
CA GLY A 686 -33.57 -25.03 -17.96
C GLY A 686 -32.75 -25.84 -16.96
N GLU A 687 -32.60 -27.13 -17.24
CA GLU A 687 -31.67 -28.01 -16.52
C GLU A 687 -30.55 -28.48 -17.46
N VAL A 688 -29.30 -28.23 -17.07
CA VAL A 688 -28.08 -28.75 -17.72
C VAL A 688 -27.35 -29.68 -16.77
N ALA A 689 -26.55 -30.61 -17.30
CA ALA A 689 -25.78 -31.56 -16.50
C ALA A 689 -24.44 -31.92 -17.14
N VAL A 690 -23.46 -32.30 -16.31
CA VAL A 690 -22.16 -32.82 -16.76
C VAL A 690 -22.35 -34.18 -17.44
N PRO A 691 -21.92 -34.37 -18.71
CA PRO A 691 -21.97 -35.67 -19.37
C PRO A 691 -21.11 -36.72 -18.64
N MET A 692 -21.61 -37.95 -18.56
CA MET A 692 -20.92 -39.05 -17.85
C MET A 692 -19.50 -39.35 -18.35
N HIS A 693 -19.20 -39.06 -19.62
CA HIS A 693 -17.90 -39.34 -20.22
C HIS A 693 -16.89 -38.20 -20.04
N THR A 694 -17.31 -36.98 -19.69
CA THR A 694 -16.42 -35.82 -19.50
C THR A 694 -15.98 -35.65 -18.05
N TYR A 695 -16.75 -36.10 -17.05
CA TYR A 695 -16.45 -35.84 -15.63
C TYR A 695 -15.03 -36.23 -15.17
N LEU A 696 -14.55 -37.45 -15.50
CA LEU A 696 -13.19 -37.85 -15.10
C LEU A 696 -12.09 -37.12 -15.91
N PRO A 697 -12.14 -37.08 -17.26
CA PRO A 697 -11.20 -36.30 -18.06
C PRO A 697 -11.14 -34.81 -17.68
N ASP A 698 -12.29 -34.14 -17.53
CA ASP A 698 -12.36 -32.69 -17.34
C ASP A 698 -12.04 -32.27 -15.90
N GLN A 699 -12.61 -32.96 -14.89
CA GLN A 699 -12.65 -32.47 -13.50
C GLN A 699 -11.71 -33.19 -12.53
N ILE A 700 -11.04 -34.28 -12.93
CA ILE A 700 -10.06 -35.00 -12.10
C ILE A 700 -8.72 -35.14 -12.80
N ASP A 701 -8.68 -35.76 -13.97
CA ASP A 701 -7.42 -36.00 -14.68
C ASP A 701 -6.89 -34.70 -15.29
N GLY A 702 -7.74 -33.97 -16.00
CA GLY A 702 -7.49 -32.67 -16.63
C GLY A 702 -7.29 -31.48 -15.69
N ILE A 703 -7.29 -31.67 -14.36
CA ILE A 703 -6.83 -30.62 -13.43
C ILE A 703 -5.36 -30.30 -13.73
N GLN A 704 -5.12 -29.11 -14.26
CA GLN A 704 -3.82 -28.51 -14.51
C GLN A 704 -3.46 -27.60 -13.33
N ILE A 705 -2.21 -27.70 -12.87
CA ILE A 705 -1.60 -26.82 -11.86
C ILE A 705 -0.52 -26.01 -12.58
N ASP A 706 -0.30 -24.75 -12.19
CA ASP A 706 0.71 -23.86 -12.80
C ASP A 706 2.04 -24.61 -13.07
N PRO A 707 2.45 -24.80 -14.34
CA PRO A 707 3.60 -25.63 -14.68
C PRO A 707 4.92 -25.05 -14.17
N ARG A 708 4.97 -23.76 -13.81
CA ARG A 708 6.14 -23.08 -13.24
C ARG A 708 6.46 -23.59 -11.82
N LEU A 709 5.50 -24.20 -11.13
CA LEU A 709 5.71 -24.74 -9.78
C LEU A 709 6.53 -26.06 -9.83
N PRO A 710 7.48 -26.27 -8.88
CA PRO A 710 8.18 -27.53 -8.69
C PRO A 710 7.25 -28.74 -8.56
N GLU A 711 7.66 -29.89 -9.09
CA GLU A 711 6.77 -31.05 -9.23
C GLU A 711 6.13 -31.51 -7.90
N ARG A 712 6.92 -31.52 -6.81
CA ARG A 712 6.43 -31.85 -5.45
C ARG A 712 5.31 -30.89 -5.00
N GLN A 713 5.40 -29.61 -5.35
CA GLN A 713 4.38 -28.62 -5.04
C GLN A 713 3.14 -28.82 -5.93
N ARG A 714 3.29 -29.13 -7.23
CA ARG A 714 2.16 -29.44 -8.12
C ARG A 714 1.35 -30.66 -7.64
N ARG A 715 2.04 -31.72 -7.22
CA ARG A 715 1.41 -32.92 -6.63
C ARG A 715 0.66 -32.56 -5.34
N LEU A 716 1.26 -31.77 -4.46
CA LEU A 716 0.64 -31.31 -3.21
C LEU A 716 -0.61 -30.44 -3.46
N ALA A 717 -0.54 -29.49 -4.40
CA ALA A 717 -1.65 -28.61 -4.77
C ALA A 717 -2.86 -29.41 -5.29
N LYS A 718 -2.64 -30.37 -6.20
CA LYS A 718 -3.72 -31.24 -6.73
C LYS A 718 -4.35 -32.10 -5.62
N MET A 719 -3.56 -32.62 -4.67
CA MET A 719 -4.11 -33.35 -3.51
C MET A 719 -4.89 -32.45 -2.55
N LEU A 720 -4.40 -31.24 -2.24
CA LEU A 720 -5.10 -30.28 -1.37
C LEU A 720 -6.44 -29.84 -1.98
N TRP A 721 -6.47 -29.55 -3.27
CA TRP A 721 -7.70 -29.22 -4.01
C TRP A 721 -8.72 -30.35 -3.94
N LEU A 722 -8.34 -31.57 -4.34
CA LEU A 722 -9.24 -32.74 -4.35
C LEU A 722 -9.77 -33.04 -2.94
N SER A 723 -8.92 -32.91 -1.92
CA SER A 723 -9.28 -33.11 -0.51
C SER A 723 -10.24 -32.04 0.01
N TRP A 724 -10.03 -30.76 -0.33
CA TRP A 724 -10.92 -29.67 0.04
C TRP A 724 -12.27 -29.76 -0.68
N PHE A 725 -12.26 -29.93 -2.01
CA PHE A 725 -13.46 -29.97 -2.84
C PHE A 725 -14.34 -31.17 -2.48
N GLY A 726 -13.74 -32.37 -2.39
CA GLY A 726 -14.41 -33.56 -1.87
C GLY A 726 -14.93 -33.37 -0.43
N GLY A 727 -14.20 -32.65 0.41
CA GLY A 727 -14.62 -32.27 1.75
C GLY A 727 -15.85 -31.35 1.79
N GLN A 728 -15.97 -30.38 0.89
CA GLN A 728 -17.17 -29.51 0.79
C GLN A 728 -18.39 -30.27 0.25
N LEU A 729 -18.18 -31.14 -0.76
CA LEU A 729 -19.23 -32.04 -1.26
C LEU A 729 -19.73 -32.99 -0.17
N GLY A 730 -18.81 -33.60 0.59
CA GLY A 730 -19.12 -34.47 1.73
C GLY A 730 -19.92 -33.76 2.82
N LYS A 731 -19.53 -32.52 3.18
CA LYS A 731 -20.31 -31.70 4.14
C LYS A 731 -21.71 -31.42 3.63
N SER A 732 -21.86 -31.01 2.37
CA SER A 732 -23.18 -30.72 1.76
C SER A 732 -24.09 -31.96 1.67
N LEU A 733 -23.53 -33.17 1.72
CA LEU A 733 -24.29 -34.44 1.76
C LEU A 733 -24.62 -34.92 3.18
N VAL A 734 -23.77 -34.66 4.18
CA VAL A 734 -23.89 -35.24 5.53
C VAL A 734 -24.47 -34.26 6.56
N GLU A 735 -24.08 -32.98 6.48
CA GLU A 735 -24.46 -31.95 7.44
C GLU A 735 -25.99 -31.71 7.52
N PRO A 736 -26.80 -31.83 6.44
CA PRO A 736 -28.25 -31.74 6.53
C PRO A 736 -28.88 -32.83 7.41
N PHE A 737 -28.41 -34.08 7.32
CA PHE A 737 -28.92 -35.18 8.16
C PHE A 737 -28.54 -34.98 9.63
N LEU A 738 -27.35 -34.42 9.90
CA LEU A 738 -26.93 -34.07 11.26
C LEU A 738 -27.78 -32.94 11.84
N ARG A 739 -28.08 -31.89 11.07
CA ARG A 739 -28.95 -30.78 11.49
C ARG A 739 -30.38 -31.23 11.75
N VAL A 740 -30.98 -32.02 10.86
CA VAL A 740 -32.30 -32.64 11.11
C VAL A 740 -32.26 -33.53 12.37
N GLY A 741 -31.14 -34.21 12.62
CA GLY A 741 -30.89 -34.96 13.86
C GLY A 741 -30.89 -34.09 15.12
N THR A 742 -30.19 -32.94 15.11
CA THR A 742 -30.16 -32.01 16.25
C THR A 742 -31.50 -31.32 16.45
N ASP A 743 -32.14 -30.86 15.38
CA ASP A 743 -33.44 -30.17 15.45
C ASP A 743 -34.53 -31.13 15.98
N LEU A 744 -34.52 -32.41 15.56
CA LEU A 744 -35.38 -33.43 16.13
C LEU A 744 -35.07 -33.73 17.61
N LEU A 745 -33.80 -33.69 18.03
CA LEU A 745 -33.42 -33.90 19.43
C LEU A 745 -33.86 -32.74 20.32
N ASP A 746 -33.67 -31.49 19.90
CA ASP A 746 -34.10 -30.31 20.66
C ASP A 746 -35.62 -30.10 20.61
N LEU A 747 -36.31 -30.46 19.51
CA LEU A 747 -37.78 -30.60 19.53
C LEU A 747 -38.21 -31.65 20.56
N ARG A 748 -37.52 -32.80 20.66
CA ARG A 748 -37.80 -33.82 21.69
C ARG A 748 -37.51 -33.34 23.11
N ARG A 749 -36.59 -32.37 23.27
CA ARG A 749 -36.21 -31.74 24.53
C ARG A 749 -37.26 -30.72 24.97
N ALA A 750 -37.62 -29.79 24.08
CA ALA A 750 -38.71 -28.85 24.26
C ALA A 750 -40.05 -29.58 24.54
N MET A 751 -40.36 -30.65 23.81
CA MET A 751 -41.55 -31.49 24.08
C MET A 751 -41.50 -32.27 25.41
N LYS A 752 -40.32 -32.48 26.01
CA LYS A 752 -40.17 -33.00 27.37
C LYS A 752 -40.34 -31.91 28.42
N GLU A 753 -39.88 -30.70 28.13
CA GLU A 753 -40.00 -29.52 29.01
C GLU A 753 -41.43 -28.98 29.01
N HIS A 754 -42.19 -29.10 27.91
CA HIS A 754 -43.65 -28.86 27.84
C HIS A 754 -44.51 -30.03 28.37
N ARG A 755 -43.89 -31.06 28.95
CA ARG A 755 -44.56 -32.22 29.61
C ARG A 755 -44.14 -32.37 31.08
N ARG A 756 -43.54 -31.35 31.66
CA ARG A 756 -43.23 -31.19 33.07
C ARG A 756 -43.93 -29.95 33.62
#